data_AF-A0A2E3DSR2-F1
#
_entry.id   AF-A0A2E3DSR2-F1
#
_cell.length_a   1.000
_cell.length_b   1.000
_cell.length_c   1.000
_cell.angle_alpha   90.00
_cell.angle_beta   90.00
_cell.angle_gamma   90.00
#
_symmetry.space_group_name_H-M   'P 1'
#
loop_
_entity.id
_entity.type
_entity.pdbx_description
1 polymer ?
#
loop_
_entity_poly.entity_id
_entity_poly.type
_entity_poly.pdbx_seq_one_letter_code
_entity_poly.pdbx_strand_id
1 'polypeptide(L)'
;MCGIFGLVTSNQSNLEKKDFLQITKKLFLFSESRGKEASGIAGTDGETIWTFKTPYTSSEMLQMHEYRSVVSKVFNNQNQRKAFIGHSRLVTDGYEHNDKNNQPVIKNNIILVHNGIIVNKNELWKEYQKEKKETDLDSELIPVILNKYISKNDNIENGFNALFNKIFGMTSIAMFTENMQNLFLSTNNGSLYFILDSLNTCLIFASERFILEQVIKTFKHRSQFPENEIKQIKPMEVISVSTKDISLSKIDISDNQMTFHNLNYDGIKNIIQIPFKLKKKITNTSLEHGKIRVPTDFINEFGHRLSKIRKIKRCINCLIPETFPLINFDLKGICSICSNYKKITVKGEEQLIEDIKPHLQTRNSNYDCLVALSGGRDSSYSLYFLKEKLGLNPLVFSYDWGMLTDLSRRNQSRVCGKLNIEHILVSADIRKKRRNIMLNVQAWLKNPTLGTIPLFMAGDKQYYYFSHLLKRQNRISLSIMGENHLEKTGFKILFSGARQTNDGFMSYHMTGLNKIRMLFYYAAQFVKNPAYLNRSIYDTAGAFLTYYFLPKNYLNIFDYIPWEESEIDNKIINFFDWETDPSTTTTWRIGDGTVAFYNYIYYMVAGFTENDTFRSNQIREGMLSRSDAKLMIEQENQPRWNAIKWYCDTINLNFENTIKIINSMQRLY
;
A
#
# COMPACT_ATOMS: atom_id res chain seq x y z
N MET A 1 2.33 0.25 5.21
CA MET A 1 1.60 0.59 6.44
C MET A 1 2.64 0.52 7.50
N CYS A 2 2.66 1.50 8.39
CA CYS A 2 3.72 1.77 9.33
C CYS A 2 4.08 0.58 10.23
N GLY A 3 5.28 0.60 10.80
CA GLY A 3 5.68 -0.31 11.87
C GLY A 3 5.29 0.25 13.22
N ILE A 4 4.56 -0.53 14.02
CA ILE A 4 4.31 -0.28 15.45
C ILE A 4 5.03 -1.34 16.24
N PHE A 5 5.70 -0.95 17.32
CA PHE A 5 6.41 -1.87 18.20
C PHE A 5 6.68 -1.21 19.56
N GLY A 6 7.08 -2.03 20.52
CA GLY A 6 7.48 -1.54 21.82
C GLY A 6 7.82 -2.67 22.79
N LEU A 7 8.13 -2.27 24.01
CA LEU A 7 8.47 -3.17 25.09
C LEU A 7 8.11 -2.53 26.43
N VAL A 8 7.68 -3.37 27.37
CA VAL A 8 7.34 -3.00 28.75
C VAL A 8 7.99 -4.00 29.69
N THR A 9 8.63 -3.52 30.76
CA THR A 9 9.25 -4.36 31.80
C THR A 9 8.77 -3.95 33.18
N SER A 10 8.47 -4.93 34.04
CA SER A 10 8.25 -4.70 35.47
C SER A 10 9.58 -4.47 36.20
N ASN A 11 9.49 -4.02 37.45
CA ASN A 11 10.65 -3.88 38.34
C ASN A 11 11.31 -5.24 38.68
N GLN A 12 10.62 -6.35 38.43
CA GLN A 12 11.13 -7.71 38.66
C GLN A 12 11.85 -8.29 37.43
N SER A 13 11.91 -7.52 36.33
CA SER A 13 12.53 -7.99 35.10
C SER A 13 14.04 -8.12 35.24
N ASN A 14 14.57 -9.28 34.86
CA ASN A 14 16.01 -9.54 34.77
C ASN A 14 16.64 -9.01 33.47
N LEU A 15 15.90 -8.22 32.68
CA LEU A 15 16.37 -7.72 31.40
C LEU A 15 17.45 -6.66 31.61
N GLU A 16 18.70 -7.01 31.27
CA GLU A 16 19.82 -6.08 31.38
C GLU A 16 19.64 -4.86 30.45
N LYS A 17 20.28 -3.73 30.82
CA LYS A 17 20.31 -2.52 29.98
C LYS A 17 20.78 -2.84 28.55
N LYS A 18 21.78 -3.71 28.41
CA LYS A 18 22.33 -4.10 27.11
C LYS A 18 21.29 -4.82 26.24
N ASP A 19 20.52 -5.75 26.81
CA ASP A 19 19.51 -6.50 26.08
C ASP A 19 18.35 -5.61 25.65
N PHE A 20 17.83 -4.75 26.53
CA PHE A 20 16.77 -3.81 26.16
C PHE A 20 17.23 -2.86 25.04
N LEU A 21 18.45 -2.30 25.13
CA LEU A 21 19.01 -1.45 24.06
C LEU A 21 19.08 -2.20 22.73
N GLN A 22 19.46 -3.47 22.77
CA GLN A 22 19.54 -4.32 21.60
C GLN A 22 18.15 -4.66 21.04
N ILE A 23 17.17 -4.97 21.91
CA ILE A 23 15.76 -5.20 21.53
C ILE A 23 15.19 -3.97 20.84
N THR A 24 15.31 -2.81 21.49
CA THR A 24 14.84 -1.53 20.95
C THR A 24 15.45 -1.27 19.58
N LYS A 25 16.77 -1.40 19.44
CA LYS A 25 17.47 -1.23 18.16
C LYS A 25 16.95 -2.18 17.08
N LYS A 26 16.75 -3.47 17.41
CA LYS A 26 16.28 -4.47 16.45
C LYS A 26 14.83 -4.25 16.03
N LEU A 27 13.96 -3.85 16.96
CA LEU A 27 12.58 -3.49 16.65
C LEU A 27 12.53 -2.32 15.65
N PHE A 28 13.35 -1.27 15.84
CA PHE A 28 13.47 -0.16 14.89
C PHE A 28 13.92 -0.64 13.49
N LEU A 29 14.99 -1.44 13.42
CA LEU A 29 15.57 -1.90 12.15
C LEU A 29 14.62 -2.82 11.37
N PHE A 30 13.98 -3.79 12.04
CA PHE A 30 13.08 -4.72 11.37
C PHE A 30 11.74 -4.08 11.00
N SER A 31 11.29 -3.09 11.77
CA SER A 31 10.05 -2.35 11.46
C SER A 31 10.23 -1.30 10.35
N GLU A 32 11.46 -1.01 9.91
CA GLU A 32 11.72 -0.06 8.82
C GLU A 32 11.22 -0.54 7.44
N SER A 33 11.07 -1.86 7.24
CA SER A 33 10.49 -2.43 6.01
C SER A 33 9.06 -1.91 5.71
N ARG A 34 8.35 -1.52 6.77
CA ARG A 34 6.97 -1.02 6.76
C ARG A 34 6.83 0.47 6.44
N GLY A 35 7.90 1.25 6.61
CA GLY A 35 7.92 2.68 6.39
C GLY A 35 9.31 3.30 6.57
N LYS A 36 9.72 4.14 5.61
CA LYS A 36 11.07 4.71 5.49
C LYS A 36 11.09 6.25 5.43
N GLU A 37 9.99 6.89 5.80
CA GLU A 37 9.83 8.34 5.58
C GLU A 37 9.96 9.16 6.85
N ALA A 38 9.61 8.60 8.02
CA ALA A 38 9.82 9.20 9.32
C ALA A 38 9.86 8.12 10.42
N SER A 39 10.40 8.45 11.58
CA SER A 39 10.46 7.56 12.74
C SER A 39 10.24 8.33 14.03
N GLY A 40 9.81 7.62 15.08
CA GLY A 40 9.67 8.22 16.39
C GLY A 40 9.63 7.21 17.53
N ILE A 41 9.81 7.73 18.73
CA ILE A 41 9.84 6.99 19.99
C ILE A 41 9.17 7.81 21.09
N ALA A 42 8.44 7.13 21.97
CA ALA A 42 8.13 7.61 23.31
C ALA A 42 8.58 6.55 24.31
N GLY A 43 9.35 6.96 25.31
CA GLY A 43 9.81 6.08 26.37
C GLY A 43 9.67 6.73 27.74
N THR A 44 9.51 5.93 28.79
CA THR A 44 9.41 6.39 30.16
C THR A 44 10.28 5.56 31.09
N ASP A 45 10.75 6.20 32.15
CA ASP A 45 11.29 5.55 33.35
C ASP A 45 10.23 5.35 34.43
N GLY A 46 8.98 5.74 34.21
CA GLY A 46 7.90 5.68 35.19
C GLY A 46 7.57 7.02 35.84
N GLU A 47 8.40 8.06 35.70
CA GLU A 47 8.12 9.42 36.18
C GLU A 47 7.95 10.41 35.04
N THR A 48 8.84 10.36 34.05
CA THR A 48 8.85 11.28 32.90
C THR A 48 8.67 10.51 31.61
N ILE A 49 7.98 11.12 30.64
CA ILE A 49 7.84 10.56 29.29
C ILE A 49 8.71 11.39 28.35
N TRP A 50 9.72 10.77 27.75
CA TRP A 50 10.55 11.40 26.73
C TRP A 50 10.11 10.97 25.35
N THR A 51 9.90 11.94 24.47
CA THR A 51 9.52 11.69 23.09
C THR A 51 10.54 12.27 22.12
N PHE A 52 10.73 11.60 20.99
CA PHE A 52 11.56 12.08 19.90
C PHE A 52 10.97 11.63 18.57
N LYS A 53 10.95 12.54 17.59
CA LYS A 53 10.34 12.36 16.27
C LYS A 53 11.27 12.93 15.22
N THR A 54 11.30 12.31 14.04
CA THR A 54 12.19 12.75 12.97
C THR A 54 11.70 12.32 11.58
N PRO A 55 11.89 13.10 10.50
CA PRO A 55 11.53 12.72 9.12
C PRO A 55 12.61 11.86 8.42
N TYR A 56 13.35 11.09 9.23
CA TYR A 56 14.40 10.20 8.78
C TYR A 56 14.02 8.75 9.11
N THR A 57 14.68 7.81 8.44
CA THR A 57 14.45 6.38 8.64
C THR A 57 14.83 5.94 10.05
N SER A 58 14.33 4.77 10.47
CA SER A 58 14.67 4.19 11.77
C SER A 58 16.17 3.94 11.90
N SER A 59 16.83 3.49 10.82
CA SER A 59 18.29 3.30 10.76
C SER A 59 19.07 4.61 10.93
N GLU A 60 18.59 5.72 10.39
CA GLU A 60 19.19 7.05 10.58
C GLU A 60 18.92 7.57 12.00
N MET A 61 17.69 7.43 12.52
CA MET A 61 17.31 7.86 13.85
C MET A 61 18.18 7.22 14.94
N LEU A 62 18.49 5.92 14.81
CA LEU A 62 19.36 5.18 15.73
C LEU A 62 20.79 5.76 15.84
N GLN A 63 21.23 6.55 14.86
CA GLN A 63 22.55 7.18 14.85
C GLN A 63 22.56 8.58 15.50
N MET A 64 21.38 9.16 15.74
CA MET A 64 21.21 10.52 16.25
C MET A 64 21.50 10.64 17.75
N HIS A 65 21.98 11.81 18.16
CA HIS A 65 22.25 12.11 19.57
C HIS A 65 20.96 12.18 20.39
N GLU A 66 19.90 12.75 19.80
CA GLU A 66 18.58 12.93 20.38
C GLU A 66 17.94 11.59 20.75
N TYR A 67 18.02 10.59 19.86
CA TYR A 67 17.60 9.22 20.16
C TYR A 67 18.39 8.63 21.34
N ARG A 68 19.73 8.73 21.30
CA ARG A 68 20.59 8.27 22.41
C ARG A 68 20.22 8.96 23.72
N SER A 69 19.84 10.23 23.68
CA SER A 69 19.39 11.00 24.84
C SER A 69 18.08 10.43 25.42
N VAL A 70 17.03 10.22 24.61
CA VAL A 70 15.77 9.58 25.07
C VAL A 70 16.08 8.28 25.78
N VAL A 71 16.81 7.40 25.10
CA VAL A 71 17.09 6.07 25.62
C VAL A 71 17.93 6.17 26.89
N SER A 72 18.99 6.98 26.93
CA SER A 72 19.79 7.14 28.15
C SER A 72 18.97 7.59 29.37
N LYS A 73 17.99 8.49 29.17
CA LYS A 73 17.13 9.03 30.24
C LYS A 73 16.16 7.98 30.77
N VAL A 74 15.51 7.21 29.89
CA VAL A 74 14.66 6.06 30.24
C VAL A 74 15.39 5.05 31.12
N PHE A 75 16.72 4.97 31.01
CA PHE A 75 17.55 4.01 31.74
C PHE A 75 18.34 4.59 32.92
N ASN A 76 18.25 5.89 33.19
CA ASN A 76 19.11 6.49 34.21
C ASN A 76 18.66 6.08 35.63
N ASN A 77 17.37 5.77 35.81
CA ASN A 77 16.79 5.29 37.05
C ASN A 77 16.81 3.75 37.11
N GLN A 78 17.60 3.17 38.04
CA GLN A 78 17.75 1.71 38.17
C GLN A 78 16.51 1.03 38.80
N ASN A 79 15.71 1.75 39.58
CA ASN A 79 14.62 1.19 40.40
C ASN A 79 13.20 1.40 39.82
N GLN A 80 13.08 1.71 38.53
CA GLN A 80 11.78 2.10 37.98
C GLN A 80 11.38 1.35 36.70
N ARG A 81 10.06 1.37 36.45
CA ARG A 81 9.37 0.67 35.36
C ARG A 81 9.81 1.26 34.04
N LYS A 82 10.12 0.42 33.06
CA LYS A 82 10.57 0.90 31.73
C LYS A 82 9.54 0.49 30.70
N ALA A 83 9.09 1.46 29.93
CA ALA A 83 8.18 1.20 28.83
C ALA A 83 8.55 2.11 27.66
N PHE A 84 8.41 1.59 26.44
CA PHE A 84 8.47 2.42 25.25
C PHE A 84 7.54 1.93 24.16
N ILE A 85 7.09 2.88 23.34
CA ILE A 85 6.48 2.64 22.03
C ILE A 85 7.31 3.33 20.95
N GLY A 86 7.46 2.66 19.83
CA GLY A 86 8.18 3.14 18.67
C GLY A 86 7.34 3.02 17.40
N HIS A 87 7.69 3.84 16.42
CA HIS A 87 6.99 3.90 15.15
C HIS A 87 7.94 4.12 13.97
N SER A 88 7.75 3.35 12.90
CA SER A 88 8.37 3.55 11.58
C SER A 88 7.29 3.94 10.57
N ARG A 89 7.32 5.18 10.07
CA ARG A 89 6.20 5.80 9.35
C ARG A 89 6.32 5.67 7.82
N LEU A 90 5.21 5.29 7.21
CA LEU A 90 4.87 5.57 5.81
C LEU A 90 3.84 6.70 5.82
N VAL A 91 4.09 7.78 5.09
CA VAL A 91 3.25 8.98 5.05
C VAL A 91 2.00 8.72 4.23
N THR A 92 0.86 8.69 4.90
CA THR A 92 -0.49 8.62 4.32
C THR A 92 -1.19 9.97 4.36
N ASP A 93 -0.92 10.77 5.39
CA ASP A 93 -1.51 12.09 5.64
C ASP A 93 -0.49 13.02 6.29
N GLY A 94 -0.49 14.30 5.94
CA GLY A 94 0.34 15.30 6.59
C GLY A 94 1.84 15.22 6.22
N TYR A 95 2.42 16.39 5.97
CA TYR A 95 3.82 16.52 5.54
C TYR A 95 4.82 16.09 6.62
N GLU A 96 5.71 15.15 6.33
CA GLU A 96 6.59 14.51 7.31
C GLU A 96 7.67 15.43 7.90
N HIS A 97 8.10 16.46 7.17
CA HIS A 97 9.04 17.46 7.70
C HIS A 97 8.36 18.47 8.63
N ASN A 98 7.04 18.37 8.85
CA ASN A 98 6.40 18.99 9.99
C ASN A 98 6.38 17.97 11.14
N ASP A 99 7.17 18.19 12.19
CA ASP A 99 7.30 17.26 13.31
C ASP A 99 5.96 16.97 14.01
N LYS A 100 4.99 17.90 13.93
CA LYS A 100 3.62 17.68 14.43
C LYS A 100 2.90 16.54 13.72
N ASN A 101 3.23 16.31 12.44
CA ASN A 101 2.67 15.23 11.64
C ASN A 101 3.46 13.91 11.80
N ASN A 102 4.45 13.84 12.69
CA ASN A 102 5.13 12.58 13.02
C ASN A 102 4.60 11.97 14.32
N GLN A 103 4.62 10.65 14.39
CA GLN A 103 4.17 9.88 15.54
C GLN A 103 5.34 9.58 16.49
N PRO A 104 5.13 9.46 17.81
CA PRO A 104 3.83 9.31 18.51
C PRO A 104 2.95 10.58 18.52
N VAL A 105 1.65 10.45 18.30
CA VAL A 105 0.68 11.54 18.51
C VAL A 105 0.54 11.77 20.02
N ILE A 106 0.57 13.03 20.44
CA ILE A 106 0.43 13.43 21.85
C ILE A 106 -0.73 14.40 21.90
N LYS A 107 -1.84 14.00 22.51
CA LYS A 107 -3.03 14.84 22.68
C LYS A 107 -3.90 14.30 23.80
N ASN A 108 -4.55 15.19 24.54
CA ASN A 108 -5.50 14.83 25.60
C ASN A 108 -4.95 13.75 26.55
N ASN A 109 -3.71 13.92 26.99
CA ASN A 109 -3.04 13.04 27.94
C ASN A 109 -2.84 11.58 27.45
N ILE A 110 -2.86 11.40 26.14
CA ILE A 110 -2.63 10.12 25.47
C ILE A 110 -1.41 10.25 24.55
N ILE A 111 -0.50 9.29 24.66
CA ILE A 111 0.64 9.12 23.77
C ILE A 111 0.37 7.88 22.91
N LEU A 112 0.20 8.08 21.61
CA LEU A 112 -0.34 7.09 20.69
C LEU A 112 0.57 6.87 19.48
N VAL A 113 0.77 5.62 19.10
CA VAL A 113 1.18 5.25 17.74
C VAL A 113 0.05 4.49 17.06
N HIS A 114 -0.20 4.82 15.79
CA HIS A 114 -1.32 4.34 14.99
C HIS A 114 -0.83 3.93 13.59
N ASN A 115 -1.30 2.76 13.16
CA ASN A 115 -1.07 2.19 11.85
C ASN A 115 -2.41 1.82 11.24
N GLY A 116 -2.74 2.47 10.12
CA GLY A 116 -4.07 2.42 9.54
C GLY A 116 -4.40 3.71 8.81
N ILE A 117 -5.62 3.78 8.26
CA ILE A 117 -6.19 5.01 7.71
C ILE A 117 -7.65 5.06 8.15
N ILE A 118 -8.02 6.08 8.93
CA ILE A 118 -9.41 6.38 9.28
C ILE A 118 -10.05 7.14 8.12
N VAL A 119 -10.79 6.43 7.26
CA VAL A 119 -11.27 6.99 5.99
C VAL A 119 -12.40 8.00 6.17
N ASN A 120 -13.20 7.86 7.23
CA ASN A 120 -14.28 8.78 7.58
C ASN A 120 -13.84 9.94 8.50
N LYS A 121 -12.52 10.26 8.53
CA LYS A 121 -11.96 11.32 9.39
C LYS A 121 -12.65 12.68 9.24
N ASN A 122 -13.09 13.04 8.04
CA ASN A 122 -13.73 14.33 7.79
C ASN A 122 -15.10 14.44 8.47
N GLU A 123 -15.84 13.33 8.55
CA GLU A 123 -17.13 13.27 9.24
C GLU A 123 -16.93 13.31 10.75
N LEU A 124 -15.96 12.55 11.25
CA LEU A 124 -15.60 12.55 12.67
C LEU A 124 -15.13 13.94 13.13
N TRP A 125 -14.28 14.64 12.36
CA TRP A 125 -13.88 16.00 12.72
C TRP A 125 -15.05 17.00 12.75
N LYS A 126 -16.13 16.78 11.98
CA LYS A 126 -17.37 17.58 12.09
C LYS A 126 -18.11 17.25 13.40
N GLU A 127 -18.19 15.98 13.78
CA GLU A 127 -18.78 15.55 15.06
C GLU A 127 -18.01 16.14 16.27
N TYR A 128 -16.67 16.15 16.20
CA TYR A 128 -15.77 16.63 17.24
C TYR A 128 -15.28 18.06 17.01
N GLN A 129 -16.02 18.91 16.30
CA GLN A 129 -15.60 20.27 15.91
C GLN A 129 -15.23 21.22 17.07
N LYS A 130 -15.63 20.90 18.31
CA LYS A 130 -15.25 21.67 19.51
C LYS A 130 -13.79 21.45 19.89
N GLU A 131 -13.19 20.34 19.48
CA GLU A 131 -11.80 20.01 19.71
C GLU A 131 -10.91 20.73 18.70
N LYS A 132 -9.84 21.36 19.18
CA LYS A 132 -8.88 22.02 18.29
C LYS A 132 -8.07 20.99 17.52
N LYS A 133 -8.11 21.03 16.19
CA LYS A 133 -7.24 20.23 15.33
C LYS A 133 -5.82 20.82 15.31
N GLU A 134 -4.81 20.01 15.64
CA GLU A 134 -3.42 20.45 15.81
C GLU A 134 -2.46 19.96 14.71
N THR A 135 -2.84 18.87 14.03
CA THR A 135 -2.07 18.15 13.02
C THR A 135 -2.94 17.82 11.82
N ASP A 136 -2.33 17.38 10.72
CA ASP A 136 -3.07 16.89 9.55
C ASP A 136 -3.37 15.39 9.63
N LEU A 137 -2.97 14.73 10.73
CA LEU A 137 -3.08 13.30 10.91
C LEU A 137 -4.53 12.89 11.21
N ASP A 138 -4.96 11.80 10.59
CA ASP A 138 -6.16 11.08 10.98
C ASP A 138 -6.03 10.47 12.40
N SER A 139 -4.82 10.02 12.76
CA SER A 139 -4.46 9.48 14.08
C SER A 139 -4.78 10.41 15.26
N GLU A 140 -4.90 11.73 15.03
CA GLU A 140 -5.26 12.70 16.07
C GLU A 140 -6.71 12.53 16.56
N LEU A 141 -7.59 11.92 15.76
CA LEU A 141 -8.97 11.64 16.17
C LEU A 141 -9.07 10.60 17.28
N ILE A 142 -8.14 9.63 17.33
CA ILE A 142 -8.16 8.55 18.31
C ILE A 142 -8.10 9.08 19.75
N PRO A 143 -7.11 9.91 20.15
CA PRO A 143 -7.08 10.47 21.49
C PRO A 143 -8.24 11.44 21.76
N VAL A 144 -8.77 12.12 20.73
CA VAL A 144 -9.97 12.97 20.86
C VAL A 144 -11.19 12.13 21.26
N ILE A 145 -11.43 11.02 20.57
CA ILE A 145 -12.57 10.14 20.83
C ILE A 145 -12.43 9.49 22.21
N LEU A 146 -11.26 8.93 22.53
CA LEU A 146 -11.01 8.24 23.80
C LEU A 146 -11.12 9.20 25.01
N ASN A 147 -10.61 10.42 24.90
CA ASN A 147 -10.63 11.39 26.00
C ASN A 147 -12.04 11.75 26.46
N LYS A 148 -13.04 11.74 25.58
CA LYS A 148 -14.43 12.02 25.94
C LYS A 148 -14.99 11.05 26.99
N TYR A 149 -14.46 9.83 27.03
CA TYR A 149 -14.83 8.80 27.98
C TYR A 149 -13.91 8.85 29.20
N ILE A 150 -12.60 8.93 28.99
CA ILE A 150 -11.61 9.02 30.09
C ILE A 150 -11.87 10.23 31.00
N SER A 151 -12.13 11.42 30.43
CA SER A 151 -12.34 12.67 31.20
C SER A 151 -13.62 12.70 32.03
N LYS A 152 -14.59 11.81 31.77
CA LYS A 152 -15.85 11.73 32.51
C LYS A 152 -15.80 10.74 33.68
N ASN A 153 -14.62 10.19 34.01
CA ASN A 153 -14.49 8.98 34.84
C ASN A 153 -15.32 7.80 34.29
N ASP A 154 -15.56 7.78 32.97
CA ASP A 154 -16.17 6.64 32.30
C ASP A 154 -15.09 5.56 32.06
N ASN A 155 -15.53 4.33 31.82
CA ASN A 155 -14.65 3.20 31.59
C ASN A 155 -13.93 3.32 30.24
N ILE A 156 -12.62 3.05 30.20
CA ILE A 156 -11.81 3.07 28.98
C ILE A 156 -12.30 2.06 27.94
N GLU A 157 -12.93 0.97 28.37
CA GLU A 157 -13.58 -0.02 27.50
C GLU A 157 -14.68 0.63 26.65
N ASN A 158 -15.48 1.52 27.25
CA ASN A 158 -16.52 2.28 26.54
C ASN A 158 -15.90 3.21 25.51
N GLY A 159 -14.75 3.80 25.83
CA GLY A 159 -13.97 4.60 24.88
C GLY A 159 -13.50 3.78 23.68
N PHE A 160 -12.95 2.59 23.90
CA PHE A 160 -12.52 1.69 22.83
C PHE A 160 -13.69 1.18 21.98
N ASN A 161 -14.79 0.79 22.62
CA ASN A 161 -16.01 0.38 21.92
C ASN A 161 -16.54 1.53 21.04
N ALA A 162 -16.65 2.74 21.60
CA ALA A 162 -17.05 3.92 20.85
C ALA A 162 -16.09 4.27 19.70
N LEU A 163 -14.78 4.12 19.92
CA LEU A 163 -13.77 4.33 18.87
C LEU A 163 -13.99 3.39 17.70
N PHE A 164 -13.98 2.07 17.95
CA PHE A 164 -14.07 1.07 16.88
C PHE A 164 -15.44 0.99 16.20
N ASN A 165 -16.52 1.42 16.87
CA ASN A 165 -17.83 1.58 16.25
C ASN A 165 -17.96 2.82 15.36
N LYS A 166 -17.14 3.86 15.59
CA LYS A 166 -17.21 5.13 14.85
C LYS A 166 -16.23 5.20 13.69
N ILE A 167 -15.04 4.63 13.85
CA ILE A 167 -14.03 4.68 12.79
C ILE A 167 -14.38 3.73 11.66
N PHE A 168 -14.02 4.13 10.45
CA PHE A 168 -14.08 3.26 9.28
C PHE A 168 -12.70 3.18 8.62
N GLY A 169 -12.30 1.98 8.17
CA GLY A 169 -10.96 1.67 7.69
C GLY A 169 -10.16 0.83 8.69
N MET A 170 -8.88 0.58 8.40
CA MET A 170 -7.95 -0.13 9.30
C MET A 170 -7.46 0.78 10.41
N THR A 171 -7.33 0.24 11.62
CA THR A 171 -6.73 0.91 12.77
C THR A 171 -6.08 -0.13 13.67
N SER A 172 -4.77 0.01 13.86
CA SER A 172 -3.97 -0.71 14.86
C SER A 172 -3.23 0.31 15.71
N ILE A 173 -3.30 0.19 17.02
CA ILE A 173 -2.78 1.17 17.94
C ILE A 173 -1.95 0.56 19.05
N ALA A 174 -0.94 1.31 19.49
CA ALA A 174 -0.32 1.14 20.79
C ALA A 174 -0.30 2.49 21.49
N MET A 175 -0.82 2.55 22.72
CA MET A 175 -0.90 3.81 23.45
C MET A 175 -0.59 3.67 24.92
N PHE A 176 -0.10 4.76 25.48
CA PHE A 176 -0.05 4.98 26.91
C PHE A 176 -0.95 6.16 27.29
N THR A 177 -1.55 6.07 28.47
CA THR A 177 -2.12 7.22 29.19
C THR A 177 -1.03 7.94 29.99
N GLU A 178 -1.19 9.22 30.31
CA GLU A 178 -0.19 10.00 31.07
C GLU A 178 0.21 9.40 32.43
N ASN A 179 -0.71 8.73 33.13
CA ASN A 179 -0.39 8.05 34.38
C ASN A 179 0.49 6.79 34.16
N MET A 180 0.65 6.35 32.92
CA MET A 180 1.44 5.20 32.48
C MET A 180 1.10 3.90 33.22
N GLN A 181 -0.14 3.74 33.70
CA GLN A 181 -0.51 2.51 34.41
C GLN A 181 -0.61 1.33 33.46
N ASN A 182 -1.13 1.58 32.25
CA ASN A 182 -1.33 0.54 31.26
C ASN A 182 -0.75 0.94 29.90
N LEU A 183 -0.19 -0.04 29.20
CA LEU A 183 -0.06 -0.04 27.75
C LEU A 183 -1.33 -0.65 27.17
N PHE A 184 -1.98 0.03 26.25
CA PHE A 184 -3.09 -0.53 25.48
C PHE A 184 -2.63 -0.87 24.06
N LEU A 185 -2.91 -2.09 23.63
CA LEU A 185 -2.70 -2.58 22.28
C LEU A 185 -4.04 -2.98 21.69
N SER A 186 -4.39 -2.52 20.49
CA SER A 186 -5.64 -2.92 19.85
C SER A 186 -5.56 -2.83 18.34
N THR A 187 -6.37 -3.62 17.64
CA THR A 187 -6.45 -3.66 16.19
C THR A 187 -7.82 -4.12 15.71
N ASN A 188 -8.34 -3.56 14.62
CA ASN A 188 -9.54 -4.09 13.95
C ASN A 188 -9.23 -5.01 12.76
N ASN A 189 -7.95 -5.25 12.46
CA ASN A 189 -7.55 -6.08 11.32
C ASN A 189 -6.54 -7.16 11.68
N GLY A 190 -6.14 -7.27 12.95
CA GLY A 190 -5.20 -8.31 13.42
C GLY A 190 -3.72 -7.98 13.22
N SER A 191 -3.35 -6.72 12.90
CA SER A 191 -1.95 -6.32 12.62
C SER A 191 -1.13 -5.98 13.88
N LEU A 192 -1.17 -6.82 14.92
CA LEU A 192 -0.34 -6.71 16.13
C LEU A 192 -0.07 -8.08 16.75
N TYR A 193 1.16 -8.25 17.23
CA TYR A 193 1.64 -9.45 17.90
C TYR A 193 2.40 -9.07 19.16
N PHE A 194 2.37 -9.94 20.16
CA PHE A 194 3.15 -9.79 21.38
C PHE A 194 3.68 -11.13 21.89
N ILE A 195 4.69 -11.05 22.75
CA ILE A 195 5.25 -12.17 23.49
C ILE A 195 5.61 -11.71 24.90
N LEU A 196 5.38 -12.58 25.88
CA LEU A 196 5.84 -12.43 27.25
C LEU A 196 7.11 -13.25 27.45
N ASP A 197 7.98 -12.81 28.35
CA ASP A 197 9.03 -13.70 28.85
C ASP A 197 8.43 -14.80 29.75
N SER A 198 9.19 -15.87 29.97
CA SER A 198 8.78 -17.02 30.78
C SER A 198 8.40 -16.69 32.24
N LEU A 199 8.81 -15.52 32.74
CA LEU A 199 8.50 -15.05 34.09
C LEU A 199 7.36 -14.02 34.14
N ASN A 200 6.78 -13.65 32.99
CA ASN A 200 5.79 -12.57 32.87
C ASN A 200 6.26 -11.25 33.50
N THR A 201 7.53 -10.90 33.30
CA THR A 201 8.16 -9.66 33.75
C THR A 201 8.49 -8.69 32.61
N CYS A 202 8.39 -9.14 31.36
CA CYS A 202 8.68 -8.38 30.15
C CYS A 202 7.70 -8.74 29.03
N LEU A 203 7.14 -7.73 28.38
CA LEU A 203 6.34 -7.87 27.16
C LEU A 203 7.04 -7.17 26.00
N ILE A 204 7.12 -7.84 24.85
CA ILE A 204 7.59 -7.27 23.59
C ILE A 204 6.46 -7.38 22.58
N PHE A 205 6.18 -6.30 21.84
CA PHE A 205 5.17 -6.31 20.78
C PHE A 205 5.68 -5.68 19.49
N ALA A 206 5.12 -6.13 18.37
CA ALA A 206 5.38 -5.58 17.05
C ALA A 206 4.18 -5.82 16.11
N SER A 207 4.11 -5.04 15.04
CA SER A 207 3.01 -5.12 14.07
C SER A 207 3.06 -6.32 13.12
N GLU A 208 4.12 -7.14 13.19
CA GLU A 208 4.27 -8.37 12.39
C GLU A 208 4.95 -9.45 13.22
N ARG A 209 4.48 -10.70 13.10
CA ARG A 209 5.08 -11.87 13.78
C ARG A 209 6.56 -12.02 13.48
N PHE A 210 6.93 -11.87 12.20
CA PHE A 210 8.32 -12.04 11.75
C PHE A 210 9.29 -11.09 12.47
N ILE A 211 8.86 -9.87 12.82
CA ILE A 211 9.69 -8.91 13.55
C ILE A 211 10.06 -9.47 14.91
N LEU A 212 9.09 -10.02 15.65
CA LEU A 212 9.34 -10.63 16.96
C LEU A 212 10.24 -11.86 16.85
N GLU A 213 10.01 -12.74 15.87
CA GLU A 213 10.87 -13.92 15.63
C GLU A 213 12.33 -13.50 15.37
N GLN A 214 12.57 -12.45 14.58
CA GLN A 214 13.93 -11.96 14.32
C GLN A 214 14.55 -11.26 15.52
N VAL A 215 13.76 -10.53 16.31
CA VAL A 215 14.22 -9.87 17.54
C VAL A 215 14.70 -10.95 18.52
N ILE A 216 13.86 -11.94 18.85
CA ILE A 216 14.18 -13.04 19.78
C ILE A 216 15.49 -13.75 19.44
N LYS A 217 15.74 -14.02 18.15
CA LYS A 217 16.96 -14.71 17.67
C LYS A 217 18.27 -13.98 18.00
N THR A 218 18.21 -12.69 18.37
CA THR A 218 19.41 -11.87 18.56
C THR A 218 19.90 -11.78 20.00
N PHE A 219 19.18 -12.27 21.02
CA PHE A 219 19.60 -12.14 22.44
C PHE A 219 20.09 -13.44 23.06
N LYS A 220 20.97 -13.31 24.07
CA LYS A 220 21.51 -14.45 24.82
C LYS A 220 20.41 -15.21 25.58
N HIS A 221 19.43 -14.49 26.13
CA HIS A 221 18.33 -15.04 26.92
C HIS A 221 17.11 -15.44 26.08
N ARG A 222 17.31 -15.81 24.81
CA ARG A 222 16.20 -16.23 23.91
C ARG A 222 15.34 -17.38 24.47
N SER A 223 15.86 -18.19 25.38
CA SER A 223 15.11 -19.26 26.06
C SER A 223 13.97 -18.73 26.92
N GLN A 224 14.02 -17.46 27.35
CA GLN A 224 12.93 -16.79 28.05
C GLN A 224 11.79 -16.38 27.11
N PHE A 225 12.02 -16.34 25.80
CA PHE A 225 11.04 -15.92 24.80
C PHE A 225 10.85 -17.01 23.74
N PRO A 226 10.16 -18.11 24.07
CA PRO A 226 9.96 -19.21 23.12
C PRO A 226 9.08 -18.78 21.92
N GLU A 227 9.57 -18.95 20.69
CA GLU A 227 8.92 -18.40 19.47
C GLU A 227 7.48 -18.92 19.24
N ASN A 228 7.15 -20.10 19.75
CA ASN A 228 5.80 -20.68 19.69
C ASN A 228 4.79 -19.94 20.60
N GLU A 229 5.25 -19.12 21.56
CA GLU A 229 4.40 -18.33 22.45
C GLU A 229 4.06 -16.93 21.90
N ILE A 230 4.54 -16.57 20.70
CA ILE A 230 4.11 -15.33 20.04
C ILE A 230 2.60 -15.39 19.75
N LYS A 231 1.84 -14.46 20.35
CA LYS A 231 0.38 -14.34 20.22
C LYS A 231 0.03 -13.17 19.30
N GLN A 232 -0.96 -13.38 18.44
CA GLN A 232 -1.59 -12.33 17.64
C GLN A 232 -2.74 -11.71 18.44
N ILE A 233 -2.89 -10.39 18.39
CA ILE A 233 -4.08 -9.71 18.89
C ILE A 233 -5.19 -9.88 17.86
N LYS A 234 -6.34 -10.41 18.27
CA LYS A 234 -7.46 -10.65 17.35
C LYS A 234 -8.06 -9.32 16.87
N PRO A 235 -8.64 -9.27 15.67
CA PRO A 235 -9.47 -8.14 15.27
C PRO A 235 -10.53 -7.84 16.32
N MET A 236 -10.72 -6.56 16.64
CA MET A 236 -11.65 -6.05 17.66
C MET A 236 -11.29 -6.45 19.10
N GLU A 237 -10.05 -6.88 19.37
CA GLU A 237 -9.55 -7.13 20.72
C GLU A 237 -8.71 -5.94 21.22
N VAL A 238 -8.84 -5.61 22.51
CA VAL A 238 -7.93 -4.71 23.23
C VAL A 238 -7.19 -5.52 24.29
N ILE A 239 -5.86 -5.41 24.28
CA ILE A 239 -5.00 -5.92 25.33
C ILE A 239 -4.54 -4.73 26.17
N SER A 240 -4.85 -4.76 27.46
CA SER A 240 -4.31 -3.83 28.44
C SER A 240 -3.23 -4.54 29.24
N VAL A 241 -2.05 -3.95 29.28
CA VAL A 241 -0.86 -4.47 29.97
C VAL A 241 -0.51 -3.52 31.10
N SER A 242 -0.63 -3.97 32.34
CA SER A 242 -0.16 -3.22 33.50
C SER A 242 1.35 -3.01 33.40
N THR A 243 1.81 -1.77 33.45
CA THR A 243 3.25 -1.46 33.45
C THR A 243 3.92 -1.78 34.79
N LYS A 244 3.13 -2.06 35.84
CA LYS A 244 3.63 -2.38 37.18
C LYS A 244 4.12 -3.82 37.26
N ASP A 245 3.31 -4.75 36.79
CA ASP A 245 3.49 -6.19 36.98
C ASP A 245 3.30 -7.01 35.69
N ILE A 246 3.07 -6.35 34.55
CA ILE A 246 2.87 -6.98 33.23
C ILE A 246 1.61 -7.88 33.19
N SER A 247 0.72 -7.75 34.17
CA SER A 247 -0.58 -8.42 34.13
C SER A 247 -1.37 -7.98 32.89
N LEU A 248 -1.99 -8.95 32.23
CA LEU A 248 -2.78 -8.75 31.02
C LEU A 248 -4.27 -8.80 31.37
N SER A 249 -5.00 -7.77 30.96
CA SER A 249 -6.45 -7.82 30.81
C SER A 249 -6.82 -7.73 29.33
N LYS A 250 -7.91 -8.41 28.97
CA LYS A 250 -8.40 -8.49 27.61
C LYS A 250 -9.83 -7.99 27.56
N ILE A 251 -10.12 -7.23 26.52
CA ILE A 251 -11.46 -6.71 26.24
C ILE A 251 -11.78 -7.09 24.80
N ASP A 252 -12.87 -7.83 24.63
CA ASP A 252 -13.42 -8.11 23.31
C ASP A 252 -14.45 -7.01 22.98
N ILE A 253 -14.21 -6.25 21.93
CA ILE A 253 -15.11 -5.17 21.49
C ILE A 253 -16.28 -5.74 20.67
N SER A 254 -16.16 -6.98 20.17
CA SER A 254 -17.21 -7.60 19.35
C SER A 254 -18.42 -8.05 20.19
N ASP A 255 -18.20 -8.37 21.46
CA ASP A 255 -19.27 -8.62 22.42
C ASP A 255 -19.70 -7.30 23.06
N ASN A 256 -20.93 -6.85 22.80
CA ASN A 256 -21.55 -5.71 23.50
C ASN A 256 -21.78 -5.95 25.02
N GLN A 257 -21.17 -6.99 25.59
CA GLN A 257 -21.23 -7.28 27.02
C GLN A 257 -20.10 -6.55 27.75
N MET A 258 -20.50 -5.60 28.60
CA MET A 258 -19.62 -4.66 29.28
C MET A 258 -19.15 -5.28 30.62
N THR A 259 -17.85 -5.59 30.76
CA THR A 259 -17.26 -5.97 32.05
C THR A 259 -16.41 -4.84 32.61
N PHE A 260 -17.02 -3.99 33.43
CA PHE A 260 -16.37 -2.78 33.93
C PHE A 260 -15.18 -3.06 34.86
N HIS A 261 -13.97 -2.70 34.44
CA HIS A 261 -12.81 -2.59 35.33
C HIS A 261 -12.44 -1.13 35.57
N ASN A 262 -12.54 -0.68 36.83
CA ASN A 262 -12.06 0.65 37.23
C ASN A 262 -10.53 0.71 37.15
N LEU A 263 -10.02 1.59 36.29
CA LEU A 263 -8.62 2.00 36.30
C LEU A 263 -8.51 3.27 37.17
N ASN A 264 -7.83 3.18 38.31
CA ASN A 264 -7.59 4.34 39.18
C ASN A 264 -6.62 5.31 38.49
N TYR A 265 -7.06 6.52 38.18
CA TYR A 265 -6.21 7.54 37.55
C TYR A 265 -5.45 8.37 38.60
N ASP A 266 -4.25 7.94 38.98
CA ASP A 266 -3.34 8.78 39.79
C ASP A 266 -2.45 9.65 38.89
N GLY A 267 -2.49 10.97 39.12
CA GLY A 267 -1.41 11.97 38.95
C GLY A 267 -0.75 12.16 37.58
N ILE A 268 -0.69 13.42 37.14
CA ILE A 268 -0.04 13.89 35.89
C ILE A 268 1.49 13.67 35.95
N LYS A 269 2.04 13.14 34.85
CA LYS A 269 3.50 13.00 34.63
C LYS A 269 3.98 13.99 33.56
N ASN A 270 5.22 14.46 33.67
CA ASN A 270 5.79 15.42 32.73
C ASN A 270 6.12 14.76 31.37
N ILE A 271 5.58 15.28 30.27
CA ILE A 271 5.95 14.89 28.90
C ILE A 271 7.00 15.86 28.37
N ILE A 272 8.17 15.35 27.95
CA ILE A 272 9.27 16.13 27.39
C ILE A 272 9.56 15.66 25.97
N GLN A 273 9.28 16.53 24.99
CA GLN A 273 9.71 16.32 23.61
C GLN A 273 11.15 16.80 23.42
N ILE A 274 12.05 15.90 23.01
CA ILE A 274 13.42 16.28 22.64
C ILE A 274 13.36 17.03 21.30
N PRO A 275 13.79 18.30 21.26
CA PRO A 275 13.70 19.10 20.05
C PRO A 275 14.66 18.59 18.98
N PHE A 276 14.25 18.71 17.71
CA PHE A 276 15.05 18.37 16.56
C PHE A 276 15.10 19.54 15.58
N LYS A 277 16.28 19.83 15.02
CA LYS A 277 16.42 20.86 13.99
C LYS A 277 16.74 20.22 12.65
N LEU A 278 15.85 20.42 11.68
CA LEU A 278 16.03 19.89 10.33
C LEU A 278 17.25 20.52 9.65
N LYS A 279 18.14 19.67 9.12
CA LYS A 279 19.30 20.10 8.34
C LYS A 279 18.91 20.57 6.93
N LYS A 280 17.83 20.02 6.35
CA LYS A 280 17.32 20.37 5.02
C LYS A 280 15.81 20.11 4.93
N LYS A 281 15.05 21.08 4.44
CA LYS A 281 13.60 20.93 4.16
C LYS A 281 13.45 20.34 2.76
N ILE A 282 12.79 19.19 2.61
CA ILE A 282 12.50 18.57 1.30
C ILE A 282 11.01 18.71 1.05
N THR A 283 10.58 19.60 0.17
CA THR A 283 9.16 19.81 -0.13
C THR A 283 8.56 18.55 -0.76
N ASN A 284 7.50 18.01 -0.15
CA ASN A 284 6.74 16.89 -0.71
C ASN A 284 5.51 17.44 -1.43
N THR A 285 5.60 17.60 -2.75
CA THR A 285 4.54 18.17 -3.59
C THR A 285 3.42 17.17 -3.91
N SER A 286 3.59 15.87 -3.62
CA SER A 286 2.58 14.85 -3.98
C SER A 286 1.29 14.92 -3.15
N LEU A 287 1.23 15.79 -2.13
CA LEU A 287 0.05 16.02 -1.28
C LEU A 287 -0.73 17.28 -1.70
N GLU A 288 -0.26 18.05 -2.68
CA GLU A 288 -0.94 19.25 -3.17
C GLU A 288 -2.04 18.88 -4.18
N HIS A 289 -3.30 18.82 -3.71
CA HIS A 289 -4.48 18.43 -4.51
C HIS A 289 -5.28 19.64 -5.05
N GLY A 290 -4.62 20.80 -5.25
CA GLY A 290 -5.31 22.02 -5.69
C GLY A 290 -5.95 21.91 -7.08
N LYS A 291 -7.03 22.66 -7.33
CA LYS A 291 -7.64 22.78 -8.67
C LYS A 291 -6.59 23.31 -9.65
N ILE A 292 -6.36 22.57 -10.73
CA ILE A 292 -5.36 22.93 -11.73
C ILE A 292 -6.00 23.84 -12.76
N ARG A 293 -5.30 24.94 -13.09
CA ARG A 293 -5.56 25.68 -14.32
C ARG A 293 -4.81 25.00 -15.47
N VAL A 294 -5.54 24.24 -16.30
CA VAL A 294 -4.99 23.64 -17.51
C VAL A 294 -4.93 24.73 -18.60
N PRO A 295 -3.78 24.96 -19.26
CA PRO A 295 -3.69 25.90 -20.38
C PRO A 295 -4.71 25.57 -21.47
N THR A 296 -5.43 26.58 -21.96
CA THR A 296 -6.47 26.42 -23.01
C THR A 296 -5.92 25.76 -24.26
N ASP A 297 -4.67 26.05 -24.63
CA ASP A 297 -4.02 25.44 -25.79
C ASP A 297 -3.91 23.92 -25.69
N PHE A 298 -3.77 23.36 -24.48
CA PHE A 298 -3.72 21.90 -24.29
C PHE A 298 -5.10 21.26 -24.48
N ILE A 299 -6.16 21.95 -24.07
CA ILE A 299 -7.55 21.52 -24.27
C ILE A 299 -7.87 21.57 -25.76
N ASN A 300 -7.52 22.67 -26.43
CA ASN A 300 -7.74 22.86 -27.86
C ASN A 300 -6.97 21.82 -28.69
N GLU A 301 -5.70 21.56 -28.37
CA GLU A 301 -4.89 20.55 -29.05
C GLU A 301 -5.45 19.14 -28.84
N PHE A 302 -5.91 18.80 -27.63
CA PHE A 302 -6.60 17.54 -27.39
C PHE A 302 -7.87 17.42 -28.25
N GLY A 303 -8.71 18.45 -28.28
CA GLY A 303 -9.94 18.47 -29.10
C GLY A 303 -9.65 18.32 -30.60
N HIS A 304 -8.64 19.02 -31.09
CA HIS A 304 -8.17 18.88 -32.47
C HIS A 304 -7.68 17.46 -32.77
N ARG A 305 -6.91 16.83 -31.89
CA ARG A 305 -6.49 15.43 -32.08
C ARG A 305 -7.62 14.43 -32.01
N LEU A 306 -8.55 14.63 -31.09
CA LEU A 306 -9.71 13.76 -30.95
C LEU A 306 -10.48 13.65 -32.28
N SER A 307 -10.59 14.75 -33.03
CA SER A 307 -11.22 14.76 -34.36
C SER A 307 -10.52 13.85 -35.38
N LYS A 308 -9.19 13.72 -35.30
CA LYS A 308 -8.37 12.84 -36.16
C LYS A 308 -8.41 11.40 -35.68
N ILE A 309 -8.28 11.19 -34.37
CA ILE A 309 -8.35 9.87 -33.74
C ILE A 309 -9.67 9.16 -34.06
N ARG A 310 -10.79 9.90 -34.09
CA ARG A 310 -12.11 9.39 -34.49
C ARG A 310 -12.18 8.88 -35.93
N LYS A 311 -11.26 9.30 -36.81
CA LYS A 311 -11.21 8.90 -38.23
C LYS A 311 -10.31 7.68 -38.48
N ILE A 312 -9.52 7.24 -37.48
CA ILE A 312 -8.65 6.07 -37.61
C ILE A 312 -9.50 4.83 -37.91
N LYS A 313 -9.07 4.01 -38.88
CA LYS A 313 -9.77 2.77 -39.20
C LYS A 313 -9.68 1.81 -38.01
N ARG A 314 -10.82 1.26 -37.61
CA ARG A 314 -10.94 0.32 -36.49
C ARG A 314 -11.60 -0.96 -36.94
N CYS A 315 -11.27 -2.06 -36.26
CA CYS A 315 -11.85 -3.37 -36.51
C CYS A 315 -13.39 -3.29 -36.47
N ILE A 316 -14.05 -3.99 -37.39
CA ILE A 316 -15.53 -4.04 -37.41
C ILE A 316 -16.10 -4.95 -36.32
N ASN A 317 -15.34 -5.95 -35.85
CA ASN A 317 -15.76 -6.88 -34.80
C ASN A 317 -15.42 -6.42 -33.38
N CYS A 318 -14.42 -5.55 -33.20
CA CYS A 318 -14.08 -4.95 -31.90
C CYS A 318 -13.85 -3.45 -32.09
N LEU A 319 -12.85 -2.85 -31.44
CA LEU A 319 -12.50 -1.44 -31.62
C LEU A 319 -10.99 -1.19 -31.78
N ILE A 320 -10.16 -2.24 -31.88
CA ILE A 320 -8.71 -2.10 -32.10
C ILE A 320 -8.43 -1.32 -33.41
N PRO A 321 -7.59 -0.28 -33.37
CA PRO A 321 -7.27 0.53 -34.55
C PRO A 321 -6.18 -0.09 -35.43
N GLU A 322 -6.06 0.41 -36.66
CA GLU A 322 -4.96 0.07 -37.59
C GLU A 322 -3.57 0.53 -37.11
N THR A 323 -3.52 1.50 -36.20
CA THR A 323 -2.29 1.97 -35.53
C THR A 323 -1.80 1.03 -34.42
N PHE A 324 -2.56 -0.02 -34.09
CA PHE A 324 -2.14 -1.01 -33.10
C PHE A 324 -0.89 -1.76 -33.61
N PRO A 325 0.18 -1.90 -32.82
CA PRO A 325 1.45 -2.41 -33.32
C PRO A 325 1.31 -3.87 -33.78
N LEU A 326 1.85 -4.16 -34.98
CA LEU A 326 1.83 -5.48 -35.63
C LEU A 326 0.43 -6.05 -35.92
N ILE A 327 -0.60 -5.19 -35.99
CA ILE A 327 -1.95 -5.61 -36.36
C ILE A 327 -2.08 -5.77 -37.88
N ASN A 328 -2.83 -6.78 -38.32
CA ASN A 328 -3.22 -6.93 -39.72
C ASN A 328 -4.75 -6.92 -39.81
N PHE A 329 -5.28 -6.36 -40.90
CA PHE A 329 -6.72 -6.35 -41.20
C PHE A 329 -6.97 -7.20 -42.44
N ASP A 330 -8.00 -8.04 -42.39
CA ASP A 330 -8.47 -8.75 -43.58
C ASP A 330 -9.30 -7.82 -44.51
N LEU A 331 -9.71 -8.34 -45.66
CA LEU A 331 -10.51 -7.60 -46.64
C LEU A 331 -11.89 -7.18 -46.10
N LYS A 332 -12.40 -7.83 -45.05
CA LYS A 332 -13.66 -7.50 -44.38
C LYS A 332 -13.46 -6.42 -43.30
N GLY A 333 -12.22 -6.02 -43.00
CA GLY A 333 -11.91 -5.08 -41.93
C GLY A 333 -11.84 -5.70 -40.54
N ILE A 334 -11.67 -7.01 -40.44
CA ILE A 334 -11.48 -7.74 -39.17
C ILE A 334 -9.98 -7.80 -38.86
N CYS A 335 -9.62 -7.46 -37.62
CA CYS A 335 -8.23 -7.48 -37.20
C CYS A 335 -7.75 -8.88 -36.81
N SER A 336 -6.45 -9.14 -36.96
CA SER A 336 -5.80 -10.44 -36.68
C SER A 336 -5.97 -10.93 -35.24
N ILE A 337 -6.25 -10.05 -34.28
CA ILE A 337 -6.59 -10.44 -32.90
C ILE A 337 -7.98 -11.08 -32.84
N CYS A 338 -8.98 -10.50 -33.51
CA CYS A 338 -10.32 -11.06 -33.58
C CYS A 338 -10.35 -12.39 -34.33
N SER A 339 -9.60 -12.50 -35.44
CA SER A 339 -9.56 -13.73 -36.25
C SER A 339 -9.01 -14.94 -35.49
N ASN A 340 -8.13 -14.72 -34.51
CA ASN A 340 -7.49 -15.78 -33.72
C ASN A 340 -8.01 -15.86 -32.28
N TYR A 341 -9.11 -15.15 -31.96
CA TYR A 341 -9.58 -15.07 -30.59
C TYR A 341 -10.27 -16.36 -30.16
N LYS A 342 -9.96 -16.82 -28.94
CA LYS A 342 -10.68 -17.89 -28.25
C LYS A 342 -11.32 -17.30 -27.00
N LYS A 343 -12.61 -17.57 -26.81
CA LYS A 343 -13.33 -17.16 -25.61
C LYS A 343 -12.71 -17.80 -24.37
N ILE A 344 -12.80 -17.09 -23.26
CA ILE A 344 -12.30 -17.57 -21.98
C ILE A 344 -13.29 -18.61 -21.43
N THR A 345 -12.76 -19.77 -21.06
CA THR A 345 -13.51 -20.81 -20.34
C THR A 345 -12.98 -20.89 -18.92
N VAL A 346 -13.86 -20.72 -17.94
CA VAL A 346 -13.52 -20.84 -16.52
C VAL A 346 -13.63 -22.28 -16.05
N LYS A 347 -12.81 -22.66 -15.06
CA LYS A 347 -12.76 -24.04 -14.51
C LYS A 347 -13.91 -24.36 -13.55
N GLY A 348 -14.54 -23.35 -12.96
CA GLY A 348 -15.60 -23.50 -11.96
C GLY A 348 -15.09 -23.50 -10.50
N GLU A 349 -16.00 -23.18 -9.58
CA GLU A 349 -15.72 -23.06 -8.14
C GLU A 349 -15.37 -24.41 -7.48
N GLU A 350 -15.92 -25.52 -7.97
CA GLU A 350 -15.59 -26.86 -7.45
C GLU A 350 -14.11 -27.18 -7.64
N GLN A 351 -13.58 -26.96 -8.85
CA GLN A 351 -12.16 -27.15 -9.13
C GLN A 351 -11.28 -26.19 -8.32
N LEU A 352 -11.75 -24.97 -8.05
CA LEU A 352 -11.03 -24.01 -7.21
C LEU A 352 -10.82 -24.58 -5.80
N ILE A 353 -11.87 -25.15 -5.21
CA ILE A 353 -11.81 -25.75 -3.87
C ILE A 353 -10.85 -26.96 -3.88
N GLU A 354 -10.92 -27.80 -4.91
CA GLU A 354 -10.01 -28.94 -5.07
C GLU A 354 -8.55 -28.50 -5.16
N ASP A 355 -8.26 -27.45 -5.92
CA ASP A 355 -6.90 -26.95 -6.11
C ASP A 355 -6.35 -26.25 -4.84
N ILE A 356 -7.22 -25.68 -4.00
CA ILE A 356 -6.83 -25.04 -2.73
C ILE A 356 -6.61 -26.07 -1.62
N LYS A 357 -7.41 -27.15 -1.57
CA LYS A 357 -7.45 -28.12 -0.47
C LYS A 357 -6.09 -28.69 -0.03
N PRO A 358 -5.17 -29.10 -0.93
CA PRO A 358 -3.85 -29.63 -0.53
C PRO A 358 -3.01 -28.61 0.26
N HIS A 359 -3.16 -27.33 -0.03
CA HIS A 359 -2.44 -26.26 0.66
C HIS A 359 -2.94 -26.03 2.08
N LEU A 360 -4.23 -26.21 2.32
CA LEU A 360 -4.83 -26.08 3.65
C LEU A 360 -4.45 -27.23 4.57
N GLN A 361 -4.30 -28.44 4.03
CA GLN A 361 -3.95 -29.64 4.79
C GLN A 361 -2.48 -29.67 5.23
N THR A 362 -1.60 -28.97 4.52
CA THR A 362 -0.14 -28.94 4.77
C THR A 362 0.32 -27.62 5.41
N ARG A 363 -0.61 -26.82 5.94
CA ARG A 363 -0.31 -25.47 6.43
C ARG A 363 0.50 -25.50 7.74
N ASN A 364 1.56 -24.70 7.77
CA ASN A 364 2.37 -24.40 8.97
C ASN A 364 2.20 -22.93 9.39
N SER A 365 1.05 -22.34 9.05
CA SER A 365 0.74 -20.92 9.22
C SER A 365 -0.68 -20.76 9.75
N ASN A 366 -0.94 -19.62 10.39
CA ASN A 366 -2.30 -19.20 10.75
C ASN A 366 -3.09 -18.69 9.53
N TYR A 367 -2.43 -18.54 8.38
CA TYR A 367 -3.02 -18.08 7.13
C TYR A 367 -3.18 -19.22 6.13
N ASP A 368 -4.31 -19.22 5.44
CA ASP A 368 -4.63 -20.20 4.41
C ASP A 368 -3.94 -19.87 3.08
N CYS A 369 -3.78 -18.57 2.78
CA CYS A 369 -3.15 -18.10 1.55
C CYS A 369 -2.58 -16.68 1.71
N LEU A 370 -1.66 -16.32 0.82
CA LEU A 370 -1.21 -14.96 0.63
C LEU A 370 -2.00 -14.33 -0.52
N VAL A 371 -2.63 -13.19 -0.27
CA VAL A 371 -3.42 -12.46 -1.28
C VAL A 371 -2.85 -11.08 -1.48
N ALA A 372 -2.76 -10.67 -2.74
CA ALA A 372 -2.29 -9.35 -3.08
C ALA A 372 -3.45 -8.37 -3.25
N LEU A 373 -3.32 -7.20 -2.63
CA LEU A 373 -4.32 -6.15 -2.72
C LEU A 373 -3.66 -4.89 -3.28
N SER A 374 -4.08 -4.46 -4.47
CA SER A 374 -3.66 -3.15 -5.00
C SER A 374 -4.51 -2.03 -4.42
N GLY A 375 -5.73 -2.34 -3.94
CA GLY A 375 -6.78 -1.36 -3.66
C GLY A 375 -7.67 -1.09 -4.87
N GLY A 376 -7.37 -1.72 -6.01
CA GLY A 376 -8.17 -1.70 -7.23
C GLY A 376 -9.27 -2.77 -7.23
N ARG A 377 -10.29 -2.53 -8.05
CA ARG A 377 -11.52 -3.34 -8.23
C ARG A 377 -11.31 -4.84 -8.11
N ASP A 378 -10.50 -5.41 -9.01
CA ASP A 378 -10.41 -6.86 -9.18
C ASP A 378 -9.75 -7.55 -7.98
N SER A 379 -8.74 -6.91 -7.38
CA SER A 379 -8.11 -7.40 -6.14
C SER A 379 -9.02 -7.28 -4.92
N SER A 380 -9.83 -6.22 -4.84
CA SER A 380 -10.82 -6.05 -3.77
C SER A 380 -11.92 -7.11 -3.84
N TYR A 381 -12.42 -7.40 -5.05
CA TYR A 381 -13.41 -8.44 -5.25
C TYR A 381 -12.87 -9.84 -4.99
N SER A 382 -11.64 -10.13 -5.44
CA SER A 382 -10.99 -11.40 -5.17
C SER A 382 -10.87 -11.65 -3.67
N LEU A 383 -10.49 -10.64 -2.90
CA LEU A 383 -10.40 -10.75 -1.44
C LEU A 383 -11.76 -10.94 -0.77
N TYR A 384 -12.80 -10.23 -1.24
CA TYR A 384 -14.19 -10.47 -0.83
C TYR A 384 -14.59 -11.92 -1.08
N PHE A 385 -14.38 -12.44 -2.29
CA PHE A 385 -14.76 -13.80 -2.65
C PHE A 385 -14.05 -14.83 -1.76
N LEU A 386 -12.73 -14.73 -1.59
CA LEU A 386 -11.96 -15.67 -0.77
C LEU A 386 -12.39 -15.65 0.71
N LYS A 387 -12.69 -14.48 1.28
CA LYS A 387 -13.08 -14.36 2.68
C LYS A 387 -14.55 -14.69 2.92
N GLU A 388 -15.45 -14.06 2.17
CA GLU A 388 -16.89 -14.10 2.43
C GLU A 388 -17.58 -15.29 1.75
N LYS A 389 -17.07 -15.76 0.60
CA LYS A 389 -17.65 -16.93 -0.10
C LYS A 389 -16.96 -18.22 0.28
N LEU A 390 -15.62 -18.24 0.35
CA LEU A 390 -14.86 -19.46 0.66
C LEU A 390 -14.48 -19.61 2.14
N GLY A 391 -14.67 -18.58 2.97
CA GLY A 391 -14.36 -18.65 4.40
C GLY A 391 -12.86 -18.73 4.74
N LEU A 392 -11.97 -18.41 3.79
CA LEU A 392 -10.53 -18.49 4.01
C LEU A 392 -10.03 -17.39 4.95
N ASN A 393 -8.89 -17.63 5.59
CA ASN A 393 -8.16 -16.64 6.38
C ASN A 393 -6.88 -16.17 5.63
N PRO A 394 -6.99 -15.20 4.72
CA PRO A 394 -5.85 -14.72 3.94
C PRO A 394 -4.94 -13.80 4.76
N LEU A 395 -3.63 -13.83 4.49
CA LEU A 395 -2.72 -12.73 4.77
C LEU A 395 -2.69 -11.81 3.56
N VAL A 396 -2.98 -10.53 3.73
CA VAL A 396 -3.00 -9.58 2.61
C VAL A 396 -1.70 -8.81 2.55
N PHE A 397 -1.18 -8.60 1.34
CA PHE A 397 -0.03 -7.71 1.15
C PHE A 397 -0.21 -6.72 0.00
N SER A 398 0.45 -5.57 0.14
CA SER A 398 0.57 -4.55 -0.90
C SER A 398 2.02 -4.12 -1.02
N TYR A 399 2.42 -3.70 -2.22
CA TYR A 399 3.73 -3.13 -2.46
C TYR A 399 3.60 -1.69 -2.92
N ASP A 400 4.11 -0.75 -2.10
CA ASP A 400 4.18 0.65 -2.48
C ASP A 400 5.57 0.97 -3.04
N TRP A 401 5.62 1.20 -4.34
CA TRP A 401 6.82 1.58 -5.08
C TRP A 401 6.90 3.08 -5.36
N GLY A 402 5.98 3.88 -4.80
CA GLY A 402 5.96 5.34 -4.89
C GLY A 402 4.91 5.93 -5.82
N MET A 403 4.10 5.09 -6.47
CA MET A 403 3.00 5.49 -7.37
C MET A 403 1.64 4.92 -6.98
N LEU A 404 1.53 4.31 -5.80
CA LEU A 404 0.23 3.97 -5.22
C LEU A 404 -0.48 5.26 -4.81
N THR A 405 -1.71 5.47 -5.28
CA THR A 405 -2.47 6.69 -4.97
C THR A 405 -3.07 6.63 -3.56
N ASP A 406 -3.39 7.80 -2.99
CA ASP A 406 -4.05 7.86 -1.69
C ASP A 406 -5.45 7.22 -1.73
N LEU A 407 -6.15 7.31 -2.86
CA LEU A 407 -7.41 6.58 -3.10
C LEU A 407 -7.19 5.07 -2.95
N SER A 408 -6.15 4.52 -3.58
CA SER A 408 -5.84 3.10 -3.51
C SER A 408 -5.52 2.65 -2.08
N ARG A 409 -4.76 3.45 -1.33
CA ARG A 409 -4.44 3.20 0.09
C ARG A 409 -5.70 3.25 0.96
N ARG A 410 -6.60 4.20 0.73
CA ARG A 410 -7.89 4.26 1.45
C ARG A 410 -8.77 3.05 1.13
N ASN A 411 -8.82 2.61 -0.13
CA ASN A 411 -9.55 1.39 -0.49
C ASN A 411 -8.93 0.13 0.12
N GLN A 412 -7.60 0.02 0.21
CA GLN A 412 -6.95 -1.04 0.99
C GLN A 412 -7.43 -1.00 2.46
N SER A 413 -7.49 0.20 3.06
CA SER A 413 -7.97 0.42 4.43
C SER A 413 -9.43 -0.02 4.63
N ARG A 414 -10.33 0.37 3.72
CA ARG A 414 -11.74 -0.03 3.75
C ARG A 414 -11.90 -1.54 3.69
N VAL A 415 -11.28 -2.17 2.70
CA VAL A 415 -11.44 -3.61 2.44
C VAL A 415 -10.88 -4.43 3.60
N CYS A 416 -9.64 -4.21 4.01
CA CYS A 416 -9.02 -4.99 5.07
C CYS A 416 -9.64 -4.73 6.46
N GLY A 417 -10.03 -3.48 6.74
CA GLY A 417 -10.74 -3.12 7.97
C GLY A 417 -12.13 -3.75 8.04
N LYS A 418 -12.90 -3.74 6.95
CA LYS A 418 -14.24 -4.32 6.91
C LYS A 418 -14.23 -5.85 7.03
N LEU A 419 -13.23 -6.51 6.45
CA LEU A 419 -13.11 -7.98 6.48
C LEU A 419 -12.35 -8.53 7.69
N ASN A 420 -11.84 -7.65 8.57
CA ASN A 420 -11.01 -8.03 9.72
C ASN A 420 -9.76 -8.84 9.32
N ILE A 421 -9.05 -8.43 8.26
CA ILE A 421 -7.92 -9.17 7.66
C ILE A 421 -6.60 -8.43 7.84
N GLU A 422 -5.54 -9.16 8.24
CA GLU A 422 -4.21 -8.58 8.40
C GLU A 422 -3.65 -8.09 7.07
N HIS A 423 -3.07 -6.89 7.08
CA HIS A 423 -2.48 -6.24 5.92
C HIS A 423 -1.02 -5.84 6.13
N ILE A 424 -0.13 -6.44 5.34
CA ILE A 424 1.29 -6.06 5.25
C ILE A 424 1.53 -5.23 4.00
N LEU A 425 1.58 -3.91 4.14
CA LEU A 425 2.07 -3.03 3.07
C LEU A 425 3.58 -2.81 3.24
N VAL A 426 4.32 -3.35 2.27
CA VAL A 426 5.78 -3.22 2.12
C VAL A 426 6.08 -1.93 1.36
N SER A 427 6.89 -1.06 1.97
CA SER A 427 7.30 0.20 1.35
C SER A 427 8.68 0.07 0.71
N ALA A 428 8.78 0.44 -0.57
CA ALA A 428 10.07 0.75 -1.16
C ALA A 428 10.68 2.00 -0.51
N ASP A 429 11.93 2.30 -0.86
CA ASP A 429 12.46 3.65 -0.68
C ASP A 429 11.77 4.57 -1.71
N ILE A 430 10.66 5.19 -1.31
CA ILE A 430 9.78 5.99 -2.15
C ILE A 430 10.54 7.15 -2.81
N ARG A 431 11.41 7.82 -2.04
CA ARG A 431 12.24 8.93 -2.54
C ARG A 431 13.21 8.44 -3.61
N LYS A 432 13.87 7.30 -3.41
CA LYS A 432 14.76 6.70 -4.40
C LYS A 432 14.01 6.25 -5.65
N LYS A 433 12.85 5.61 -5.50
CA LYS A 433 12.01 5.14 -6.61
C LYS A 433 11.48 6.30 -7.46
N ARG A 434 10.86 7.32 -6.85
CA ARG A 434 10.38 8.52 -7.56
C ARG A 434 11.50 9.23 -8.32
N ARG A 435 12.70 9.32 -7.74
CA ARG A 435 13.87 9.86 -8.45
C ARG A 435 14.32 9.00 -9.64
N ASN A 436 14.23 7.68 -9.55
CA ASN A 436 14.54 6.81 -10.70
C ASN A 436 13.53 6.99 -11.83
N ILE A 437 12.24 7.12 -11.49
CA ILE A 437 11.16 7.39 -12.45
C ILE A 437 11.40 8.75 -13.12
N MET A 438 11.69 9.79 -12.33
CA MET A 438 12.06 11.12 -12.85
C MET A 438 13.18 11.02 -13.88
N LEU A 439 14.27 10.32 -13.57
CA LEU A 439 15.40 10.17 -14.50
C LEU A 439 15.00 9.44 -15.79
N ASN A 440 14.18 8.39 -15.69
CA ASN A 440 13.68 7.67 -16.86
C ASN A 440 12.76 8.54 -17.73
N VAL A 441 11.86 9.31 -17.12
CA VAL A 441 10.95 10.20 -17.86
C VAL A 441 11.71 11.39 -18.45
N GLN A 442 12.67 11.98 -17.74
CA GLN A 442 13.54 13.04 -18.28
C GLN A 442 14.38 12.55 -19.46
N ALA A 443 14.93 11.33 -19.38
CA ALA A 443 15.61 10.71 -20.51
C ALA A 443 14.64 10.54 -21.68
N TRP A 444 13.45 9.99 -21.42
CA TRP A 444 12.41 9.82 -22.44
C TRP A 444 12.01 11.12 -23.12
N LEU A 445 11.84 12.21 -22.37
CA LEU A 445 11.47 13.53 -22.93
C LEU A 445 12.50 14.09 -23.92
N LYS A 446 13.77 13.63 -23.89
CA LYS A 446 14.79 14.02 -24.87
C LYS A 446 14.65 13.31 -26.21
N ASN A 447 14.14 12.07 -26.21
CA ASN A 447 13.94 11.29 -27.42
C ASN A 447 12.78 10.29 -27.20
N PRO A 448 11.53 10.77 -27.26
CA PRO A 448 10.38 10.01 -26.80
C PRO A 448 9.99 8.92 -27.80
N THR A 449 9.84 7.69 -27.30
CA THR A 449 9.36 6.54 -28.08
C THR A 449 8.33 5.74 -27.30
N LEU A 450 7.33 5.18 -27.98
CA LEU A 450 6.27 4.41 -27.31
C LEU A 450 6.81 3.14 -26.62
N GLY A 451 7.78 2.46 -27.26
CA GLY A 451 8.35 1.20 -26.74
C GLY A 451 9.21 1.35 -25.49
N THR A 452 9.57 2.57 -25.08
CA THR A 452 10.36 2.82 -23.85
C THR A 452 9.52 3.30 -22.67
N ILE A 453 8.23 3.56 -22.85
CA ILE A 453 7.27 3.91 -21.78
C ILE A 453 7.26 2.86 -20.64
N PRO A 454 7.43 1.53 -20.87
CA PRO A 454 7.51 0.55 -19.78
C PRO A 454 8.56 0.86 -18.71
N LEU A 455 9.60 1.64 -19.03
CA LEU A 455 10.62 2.07 -18.06
C LEU A 455 10.08 2.99 -16.96
N PHE A 456 8.90 3.61 -17.15
CA PHE A 456 8.25 4.43 -16.13
C PHE A 456 7.72 3.59 -14.96
N MET A 457 7.38 2.33 -15.27
CA MET A 457 6.76 1.39 -14.34
C MET A 457 7.75 0.36 -13.82
N ALA A 458 9.04 0.41 -14.18
CA ALA A 458 10.02 -0.60 -13.77
C ALA A 458 10.02 -0.86 -12.25
N GLY A 459 9.78 0.18 -11.45
CA GLY A 459 9.78 0.07 -10.01
C GLY A 459 8.66 -0.77 -9.38
N ASP A 460 7.60 -1.10 -10.11
CA ASP A 460 6.50 -1.93 -9.60
C ASP A 460 6.85 -3.43 -9.57
N LYS A 461 7.81 -3.86 -10.40
CA LYS A 461 8.05 -5.28 -10.71
C LYS A 461 8.67 -6.06 -9.56
N GLN A 462 9.27 -5.38 -8.59
CA GLN A 462 9.76 -6.01 -7.35
C GLN A 462 8.64 -6.58 -6.47
N TYR A 463 7.38 -6.26 -6.76
CA TYR A 463 6.22 -6.87 -6.10
C TYR A 463 6.30 -8.41 -5.99
N TYR A 464 6.70 -9.12 -7.07
CA TYR A 464 6.80 -10.58 -7.02
C TYR A 464 7.88 -11.07 -6.07
N TYR A 465 9.00 -10.35 -5.94
CA TYR A 465 10.04 -10.67 -4.97
C TYR A 465 9.50 -10.60 -3.53
N PHE A 466 8.76 -9.53 -3.20
CA PHE A 466 8.17 -9.37 -1.88
C PHE A 466 7.07 -10.38 -1.58
N SER A 467 6.29 -10.78 -2.60
CA SER A 467 5.33 -11.89 -2.47
C SER A 467 6.03 -13.18 -2.02
N HIS A 468 7.10 -13.58 -2.72
CA HIS A 468 7.87 -14.79 -2.35
C HIS A 468 8.50 -14.68 -0.96
N LEU A 469 9.02 -13.50 -0.61
CA LEU A 469 9.60 -13.23 0.70
C LEU A 469 8.55 -13.41 1.81
N LEU A 470 7.37 -12.81 1.66
CA LEU A 470 6.30 -12.87 2.64
C LEU A 470 5.72 -14.27 2.78
N LYS A 471 5.57 -15.03 1.68
CA LYS A 471 5.19 -16.45 1.74
C LYS A 471 6.16 -17.24 2.61
N ARG A 472 7.47 -17.06 2.40
CA ARG A 472 8.50 -17.75 3.17
C ARG A 472 8.51 -17.33 4.64
N GLN A 473 8.43 -16.03 4.91
CA GLN A 473 8.43 -15.48 6.28
C GLN A 473 7.23 -15.97 7.10
N ASN A 474 6.06 -16.10 6.45
CA ASN A 474 4.82 -16.50 7.11
C ASN A 474 4.47 -17.98 6.91
N ARG A 475 5.39 -18.78 6.32
CA ARG A 475 5.23 -20.22 6.10
C ARG A 475 3.97 -20.57 5.29
N ILE A 476 3.62 -19.74 4.31
CA ILE A 476 2.43 -19.88 3.46
C ILE A 476 2.82 -20.55 2.13
N SER A 477 2.13 -21.65 1.79
CA SER A 477 2.39 -22.41 0.56
C SER A 477 1.63 -21.87 -0.67
N LEU A 478 0.42 -21.35 -0.47
CA LEU A 478 -0.47 -20.86 -1.53
C LEU A 478 -0.44 -19.33 -1.66
N SER A 479 -0.37 -18.84 -2.90
CA SER A 479 -0.62 -17.43 -3.23
C SER A 479 -1.80 -17.37 -4.19
N ILE A 480 -2.74 -16.45 -3.95
CA ILE A 480 -3.88 -16.22 -4.84
C ILE A 480 -3.84 -14.78 -5.37
N MET A 481 -4.11 -14.61 -6.66
CA MET A 481 -4.19 -13.32 -7.34
C MET A 481 -5.53 -13.15 -8.07
N GLY A 482 -5.88 -11.89 -8.33
CA GLY A 482 -7.09 -11.47 -9.04
C GLY A 482 -6.76 -10.79 -10.36
N GLU A 483 -6.06 -11.48 -11.25
CA GLU A 483 -5.69 -10.94 -12.57
C GLU A 483 -6.81 -11.20 -13.57
N ASN A 484 -7.49 -10.13 -13.97
CA ASN A 484 -8.54 -10.19 -14.97
C ASN A 484 -7.94 -10.46 -16.37
N HIS A 485 -8.40 -11.53 -17.03
CA HIS A 485 -7.94 -11.95 -18.36
C HIS A 485 -8.25 -10.96 -19.49
N LEU A 486 -9.18 -10.03 -19.29
CA LEU A 486 -9.51 -8.99 -20.27
C LEU A 486 -8.50 -7.83 -20.25
N GLU A 487 -7.64 -7.72 -19.23
CA GLU A 487 -6.62 -6.68 -19.09
C GLU A 487 -5.36 -6.93 -19.93
N LYS A 488 -5.51 -7.08 -21.24
CA LYS A 488 -4.37 -7.35 -22.12
C LYS A 488 -3.69 -6.05 -22.55
N THR A 489 -2.55 -5.75 -21.92
CA THR A 489 -1.76 -4.52 -22.12
C THR A 489 -0.46 -4.75 -22.92
N GLY A 490 -0.35 -5.91 -23.58
CA GLY A 490 0.85 -6.35 -24.30
C GLY A 490 1.31 -5.45 -25.44
N PHE A 491 0.46 -4.53 -25.94
CA PHE A 491 0.86 -3.56 -26.95
C PHE A 491 2.05 -2.69 -26.52
N LYS A 492 2.18 -2.42 -25.20
CA LYS A 492 3.32 -1.70 -24.63
C LYS A 492 4.65 -2.35 -25.00
N ILE A 493 4.68 -3.68 -25.03
CA ILE A 493 5.84 -4.49 -25.37
C ILE A 493 5.97 -4.67 -26.88
N LEU A 494 4.86 -4.71 -27.63
CA LEU A 494 4.89 -4.76 -29.09
C LEU A 494 5.61 -3.56 -29.72
N PHE A 495 5.49 -2.37 -29.13
CA PHE A 495 6.24 -1.18 -29.57
C PHE A 495 7.77 -1.30 -29.39
N SER A 496 8.25 -2.29 -28.62
CA SER A 496 9.68 -2.65 -28.48
C SER A 496 10.14 -3.73 -29.47
N GLY A 497 9.33 -4.09 -30.46
CA GLY A 497 9.67 -5.08 -31.50
C GLY A 497 9.46 -6.55 -31.09
N ALA A 498 8.91 -6.81 -29.91
CA ALA A 498 8.41 -8.12 -29.55
C ALA A 498 7.24 -8.53 -30.46
N ARG A 499 7.04 -9.84 -30.69
CA ARG A 499 5.96 -10.37 -31.54
C ARG A 499 4.87 -11.05 -30.72
N GLN A 500 3.66 -11.10 -31.28
CA GLN A 500 2.52 -11.82 -30.71
C GLN A 500 2.80 -13.32 -30.60
N THR A 501 2.40 -13.91 -29.48
CA THR A 501 2.39 -15.35 -29.22
C THR A 501 0.96 -15.88 -29.27
N ASN A 502 0.81 -17.19 -29.50
CA ASN A 502 -0.49 -17.84 -29.72
C ASN A 502 -1.45 -17.75 -28.51
N ASP A 503 -0.93 -17.59 -27.29
CA ASP A 503 -1.73 -17.60 -26.06
C ASP A 503 -2.42 -16.26 -25.77
N GLY A 504 -2.27 -15.27 -26.65
CA GLY A 504 -2.69 -13.90 -26.39
C GLY A 504 -1.80 -13.24 -25.33
N PHE A 505 -1.70 -11.91 -25.36
CA PHE A 505 -0.75 -11.20 -24.51
C PHE A 505 -1.12 -11.22 -23.02
N MET A 506 -0.57 -12.19 -22.27
CA MET A 506 -0.12 -11.96 -20.90
C MET A 506 1.35 -11.52 -20.98
N SER A 507 1.66 -10.28 -20.58
CA SER A 507 2.99 -9.65 -20.74
C SER A 507 4.14 -10.41 -20.08
N TYR A 508 3.86 -11.40 -19.23
CA TYR A 508 4.84 -12.19 -18.51
C TYR A 508 5.13 -13.58 -19.08
N HIS A 509 4.23 -14.18 -19.86
CA HIS A 509 4.47 -15.45 -20.56
C HIS A 509 5.18 -15.20 -21.89
N MET A 510 6.36 -14.58 -21.81
CA MET A 510 7.16 -14.21 -22.97
C MET A 510 8.16 -15.30 -23.35
N THR A 511 8.22 -15.62 -24.65
CA THR A 511 9.25 -16.51 -25.22
C THR A 511 10.66 -15.93 -25.05
N GLY A 512 11.67 -16.79 -24.97
CA GLY A 512 13.08 -16.36 -24.87
C GLY A 512 13.50 -15.43 -26.01
N LEU A 513 13.03 -15.68 -27.23
CA LEU A 513 13.29 -14.83 -28.39
C LEU A 513 12.71 -13.42 -28.24
N ASN A 514 11.49 -13.28 -27.71
CA ASN A 514 10.91 -11.95 -27.45
C ASN A 514 11.67 -11.21 -26.33
N LYS A 515 12.17 -11.92 -25.30
CA LYS A 515 13.03 -11.31 -24.27
C LYS A 515 14.32 -10.73 -24.89
N ILE A 516 14.94 -11.48 -25.80
CA ILE A 516 16.14 -11.04 -26.54
C ILE A 516 15.83 -9.81 -27.41
N ARG A 517 14.73 -9.83 -28.17
CA ARG A 517 14.29 -8.68 -28.98
C ARG A 517 14.12 -7.41 -28.16
N MET A 518 13.45 -7.52 -27.01
CA MET A 518 13.28 -6.38 -26.09
C MET A 518 14.64 -5.85 -25.60
N LEU A 519 15.55 -6.72 -25.19
CA LEU A 519 16.88 -6.32 -24.73
C LEU A 519 17.64 -5.55 -25.82
N PHE A 520 17.66 -6.05 -27.06
CA PHE A 520 18.30 -5.34 -28.17
C PHE A 520 17.61 -4.01 -28.49
N TYR A 521 16.28 -3.95 -28.42
CA TYR A 521 15.54 -2.70 -28.60
C TYR A 521 15.95 -1.66 -27.55
N TYR A 522 15.93 -2.00 -26.27
CA TYR A 522 16.34 -1.07 -25.20
C TYR A 522 17.80 -0.66 -25.32
N ALA A 523 18.70 -1.60 -25.65
CA ALA A 523 20.11 -1.29 -25.89
C ALA A 523 20.27 -0.27 -27.03
N ALA A 524 19.58 -0.47 -28.16
CA ALA A 524 19.61 0.47 -29.28
C ALA A 524 19.03 1.84 -28.89
N GLN A 525 17.96 1.89 -28.09
CA GLN A 525 17.40 3.14 -27.57
C GLN A 525 18.38 3.85 -26.63
N PHE A 526 19.13 3.11 -25.80
CA PHE A 526 20.10 3.70 -24.88
C PHE A 526 21.34 4.22 -25.60
N VAL A 527 21.74 3.59 -26.71
CA VAL A 527 22.78 4.12 -27.61
C VAL A 527 22.30 5.42 -28.28
N LYS A 528 21.07 5.45 -28.78
CA LYS A 528 20.47 6.66 -29.39
C LYS A 528 20.20 7.77 -28.39
N ASN A 529 19.96 7.43 -27.13
CA ASN A 529 19.68 8.37 -26.06
C ASN A 529 20.45 7.99 -24.78
N PRO A 530 21.72 8.40 -24.66
CA PRO A 530 22.56 8.09 -23.51
C PRO A 530 22.05 8.62 -22.17
N ALA A 531 21.02 9.49 -22.15
CA ALA A 531 20.42 9.95 -20.89
C ALA A 531 19.78 8.81 -20.07
N TYR A 532 19.48 7.67 -20.70
CA TYR A 532 19.06 6.45 -20.00
C TYR A 532 20.19 5.76 -19.23
N LEU A 533 21.45 6.04 -19.54
CA LEU A 533 22.63 5.54 -18.80
C LEU A 533 22.80 6.34 -17.51
N ASN A 534 21.87 6.16 -16.59
CA ASN A 534 21.86 6.81 -15.28
C ASN A 534 21.61 5.77 -14.17
N ARG A 535 21.57 6.21 -12.91
CA ARG A 535 21.42 5.31 -11.75
C ARG A 535 20.16 4.43 -11.76
N SER A 536 19.13 4.77 -12.54
CA SER A 536 17.90 3.98 -12.65
C SER A 536 18.14 2.64 -13.36
N ILE A 537 19.28 2.45 -14.02
CA ILE A 537 19.60 1.21 -14.75
C ILE A 537 19.60 -0.01 -13.83
N TYR A 538 20.07 0.13 -12.58
CA TYR A 538 20.05 -0.95 -11.60
C TYR A 538 18.63 -1.34 -11.20
N ASP A 539 17.75 -0.35 -11.07
CA ASP A 539 16.34 -0.58 -10.73
C ASP A 539 15.61 -1.23 -11.92
N THR A 540 15.90 -0.77 -13.13
CA THR A 540 15.36 -1.31 -14.39
C THR A 540 15.82 -2.74 -14.65
N ALA A 541 17.11 -3.04 -14.44
CA ALA A 541 17.65 -4.38 -14.58
C ALA A 541 17.07 -5.34 -13.53
N GLY A 542 16.99 -4.91 -12.27
CA GLY A 542 16.35 -5.68 -11.20
C GLY A 542 14.87 -5.97 -11.48
N ALA A 543 14.15 -4.99 -12.01
CA ALA A 543 12.77 -5.14 -12.45
C ALA A 543 12.62 -6.17 -13.58
N PHE A 544 13.49 -6.10 -14.60
CA PHE A 544 13.50 -7.05 -15.71
C PHE A 544 13.76 -8.49 -15.22
N LEU A 545 14.77 -8.67 -14.36
CA LEU A 545 15.11 -9.98 -13.79
C LEU A 545 13.93 -10.54 -12.98
N THR A 546 13.36 -9.73 -12.08
CA THR A 546 12.26 -10.17 -11.22
C THR A 546 11.02 -10.49 -12.03
N TYR A 547 10.70 -9.69 -13.05
CA TYR A 547 9.47 -9.86 -13.80
C TYR A 547 9.49 -11.04 -14.77
N TYR A 548 10.63 -11.30 -15.42
CA TYR A 548 10.74 -12.28 -16.51
C TYR A 548 11.44 -13.58 -16.13
N PHE A 549 12.12 -13.65 -14.97
CA PHE A 549 12.87 -14.84 -14.54
C PHE A 549 12.42 -15.40 -13.19
N LEU A 550 11.76 -14.61 -12.33
CA LEU A 550 11.22 -15.16 -11.09
C LEU A 550 10.02 -16.05 -11.41
N PRO A 551 9.94 -17.28 -10.86
CA PRO A 551 8.77 -18.14 -11.00
C PRO A 551 7.50 -17.44 -10.52
N LYS A 552 6.39 -17.68 -11.23
CA LYS A 552 5.08 -17.11 -10.91
C LYS A 552 4.15 -18.23 -10.48
N ASN A 553 4.29 -18.62 -9.22
CA ASN A 553 3.55 -19.73 -8.63
C ASN A 553 2.39 -19.17 -7.77
N TYR A 554 1.32 -18.76 -8.45
CA TYR A 554 0.07 -18.33 -7.84
C TYR A 554 -1.12 -18.96 -8.55
N LEU A 555 -2.21 -19.11 -7.82
CA LEU A 555 -3.53 -19.41 -8.36
C LEU A 555 -4.20 -18.09 -8.74
N ASN A 556 -4.76 -17.99 -9.95
CA ASN A 556 -5.53 -16.82 -10.35
C ASN A 556 -7.03 -17.11 -10.21
N ILE A 557 -7.76 -16.30 -9.45
CA ILE A 557 -9.16 -16.57 -9.13
C ILE A 557 -10.06 -16.56 -10.39
N PHE A 558 -9.76 -15.68 -11.35
CA PHE A 558 -10.53 -15.54 -12.58
C PHE A 558 -10.27 -16.64 -13.61
N ASP A 559 -9.36 -17.59 -13.31
CA ASP A 559 -9.29 -18.86 -14.04
C ASP A 559 -10.49 -19.78 -13.68
N TYR A 560 -11.14 -19.54 -12.53
CA TYR A 560 -12.17 -20.40 -11.96
C TYR A 560 -13.55 -19.76 -11.92
N ILE A 561 -13.62 -18.44 -11.72
CA ILE A 561 -14.89 -17.70 -11.65
C ILE A 561 -15.03 -16.73 -12.83
N PRO A 562 -16.26 -16.52 -13.36
CA PRO A 562 -16.49 -15.53 -14.39
C PRO A 562 -16.19 -14.12 -13.86
N TRP A 563 -15.71 -13.26 -14.76
CA TRP A 563 -15.47 -11.85 -14.47
C TRP A 563 -16.58 -11.02 -15.12
N GLU A 564 -17.43 -10.40 -14.30
CA GLU A 564 -18.53 -9.55 -14.76
C GLU A 564 -18.43 -8.16 -14.11
N GLU A 565 -18.21 -7.13 -14.93
CA GLU A 565 -17.85 -5.78 -14.45
C GLU A 565 -18.90 -5.18 -13.52
N SER A 566 -20.17 -5.25 -13.92
CA SER A 566 -21.28 -4.63 -13.18
C SER A 566 -21.53 -5.32 -11.85
N GLU A 567 -21.44 -6.64 -11.79
CA GLU A 567 -21.58 -7.40 -10.54
C GLU A 567 -20.44 -7.05 -9.58
N ILE A 568 -19.20 -7.05 -10.09
CA ILE A 568 -18.01 -6.77 -9.30
C ILE A 568 -18.05 -5.34 -8.75
N ASP A 569 -18.32 -4.35 -9.60
CA ASP A 569 -18.40 -2.94 -9.21
C ASP A 569 -19.51 -2.72 -8.17
N ASN A 570 -20.72 -3.24 -8.45
CA ASN A 570 -21.83 -3.14 -7.50
C ASN A 570 -21.50 -3.80 -6.17
N LYS A 571 -20.80 -4.94 -6.18
CA LYS A 571 -20.44 -5.64 -4.95
C LYS A 571 -19.45 -4.81 -4.14
N ILE A 572 -18.33 -4.39 -4.73
CA ILE A 572 -17.28 -3.71 -3.96
C ILE A 572 -17.72 -2.33 -3.48
N ILE A 573 -18.44 -1.55 -4.32
CA ILE A 573 -18.89 -0.20 -3.97
C ILE A 573 -19.84 -0.27 -2.78
N ASN A 574 -20.85 -1.15 -2.83
CA ASN A 574 -21.86 -1.22 -1.78
C ASN A 574 -21.35 -1.91 -0.51
N PHE A 575 -20.52 -2.96 -0.64
CA PHE A 575 -20.08 -3.73 0.52
C PHE A 575 -18.95 -3.03 1.30
N PHE A 576 -18.06 -2.31 0.60
CA PHE A 576 -16.90 -1.66 1.20
C PHE A 576 -16.98 -0.14 1.24
N ASP A 577 -18.03 0.51 0.75
CA ASP A 577 -18.02 1.95 0.46
C ASP A 577 -16.77 2.29 -0.39
N TRP A 578 -16.54 1.48 -1.42
CA TRP A 578 -15.31 1.52 -2.21
C TRP A 578 -15.23 2.83 -3.01
N GLU A 579 -14.12 3.53 -2.87
CA GLU A 579 -13.94 4.88 -3.40
C GLU A 579 -13.57 4.86 -4.89
N THR A 580 -14.30 5.64 -5.69
CA THR A 580 -14.07 5.83 -7.13
C THR A 580 -13.35 7.15 -7.42
N ASP A 581 -12.75 7.27 -8.61
CA ASP A 581 -12.10 8.51 -9.07
C ASP A 581 -13.13 9.37 -9.82
N PRO A 582 -13.50 10.56 -9.31
CA PRO A 582 -14.53 11.40 -9.93
C PRO A 582 -14.13 11.96 -11.29
N SER A 583 -12.85 11.85 -11.69
CA SER A 583 -12.38 12.30 -13.00
C SER A 583 -12.60 11.30 -14.13
N THR A 584 -13.15 10.11 -13.83
CA THR A 584 -13.40 9.06 -14.82
C THR A 584 -14.63 8.22 -14.44
N THR A 585 -15.27 7.61 -15.44
CA THR A 585 -16.40 6.69 -15.22
C THR A 585 -15.94 5.25 -14.96
N THR A 586 -14.72 4.89 -15.34
CA THR A 586 -14.19 3.54 -15.10
C THR A 586 -13.66 3.38 -13.66
N THR A 587 -13.91 2.22 -13.07
CA THR A 587 -13.31 1.75 -11.81
C THR A 587 -11.94 1.10 -12.02
N TRP A 588 -11.54 0.91 -13.28
CA TRP A 588 -10.29 0.24 -13.65
C TRP A 588 -9.09 1.18 -13.62
N ARG A 589 -7.97 0.71 -13.05
CA ARG A 589 -6.66 1.42 -13.01
C ARG A 589 -6.70 2.83 -12.37
N ILE A 590 -7.67 3.11 -11.50
CA ILE A 590 -7.74 4.39 -10.77
C ILE A 590 -6.77 4.47 -9.57
N GLY A 591 -6.25 3.32 -9.12
CA GLY A 591 -5.31 3.23 -8.00
C GLY A 591 -3.82 3.41 -8.35
N ASP A 592 -3.48 3.46 -9.64
CA ASP A 592 -2.10 3.59 -10.13
C ASP A 592 -1.86 4.98 -10.73
N GLY A 593 -1.00 5.74 -10.06
CA GLY A 593 -0.71 7.13 -10.40
C GLY A 593 0.00 7.34 -11.73
N THR A 594 0.47 6.27 -12.39
CA THR A 594 1.13 6.37 -13.69
C THR A 594 0.17 6.31 -14.88
N VAL A 595 -1.04 5.75 -14.67
CA VAL A 595 -1.97 5.38 -15.75
C VAL A 595 -2.42 6.56 -16.59
N ALA A 596 -2.87 7.63 -15.93
CA ALA A 596 -3.33 8.82 -16.63
C ALA A 596 -2.25 9.40 -17.55
N PHE A 597 -0.99 9.37 -17.12
CA PHE A 597 0.15 9.91 -17.86
C PHE A 597 0.44 9.10 -19.12
N TYR A 598 0.65 7.78 -19.01
CA TYR A 598 0.98 7.01 -20.20
C TYR A 598 -0.21 6.81 -21.14
N ASN A 599 -1.46 6.75 -20.62
CA ASN A 599 -2.63 6.66 -21.49
C ASN A 599 -2.79 7.93 -22.31
N TYR A 600 -2.52 9.11 -21.74
CA TYR A 600 -2.46 10.35 -22.51
C TYR A 600 -1.44 10.25 -23.65
N ILE A 601 -0.22 9.75 -23.38
CA ILE A 601 0.82 9.58 -24.41
C ILE A 601 0.35 8.63 -25.52
N TYR A 602 -0.13 7.43 -25.18
CA TYR A 602 -0.58 6.46 -26.18
C TYR A 602 -1.76 6.99 -27.00
N TYR A 603 -2.72 7.66 -26.35
CA TYR A 603 -3.86 8.21 -27.05
C TYR A 603 -3.46 9.31 -28.03
N MET A 604 -2.61 10.24 -27.59
CA MET A 604 -2.20 11.40 -28.39
C MET A 604 -1.29 11.03 -29.57
N VAL A 605 -0.58 9.91 -29.49
CA VAL A 605 0.40 9.46 -30.51
C VAL A 605 -0.15 8.32 -31.38
N ALA A 606 -0.77 7.32 -30.78
CA ALA A 606 -1.25 6.12 -31.46
C ALA A 606 -2.78 6.07 -31.60
N GLY A 607 -3.54 6.93 -30.93
CA GLY A 607 -5.00 6.99 -31.06
C GLY A 607 -5.77 5.91 -30.28
N PHE A 608 -5.11 5.19 -29.37
CA PHE A 608 -5.75 4.22 -28.48
C PHE A 608 -5.01 4.12 -27.13
N THR A 609 -5.66 3.52 -26.15
CA THR A 609 -5.08 3.24 -24.82
C THR A 609 -5.35 1.80 -24.38
N GLU A 610 -5.06 1.50 -23.12
CA GLU A 610 -5.50 0.27 -22.47
C GLU A 610 -7.02 0.13 -22.40
N ASN A 611 -7.77 1.23 -22.35
CA ASN A 611 -9.24 1.19 -22.35
C ASN A 611 -9.75 0.60 -23.67
N ASP A 612 -9.14 0.98 -24.81
CA ASP A 612 -9.48 0.41 -26.11
C ASP A 612 -9.25 -1.10 -26.17
N THR A 613 -8.18 -1.60 -25.55
CA THR A 613 -7.89 -3.03 -25.53
C THR A 613 -8.84 -3.80 -24.62
N PHE A 614 -9.12 -3.24 -23.44
CA PHE A 614 -10.03 -3.80 -22.44
C PHE A 614 -11.46 -3.91 -22.98
N ARG A 615 -12.04 -2.80 -23.46
CA ARG A 615 -13.39 -2.79 -24.05
C ARG A 615 -13.47 -3.66 -25.30
N SER A 616 -12.40 -3.73 -26.11
CA SER A 616 -12.34 -4.66 -27.24
C SER A 616 -12.35 -6.13 -26.83
N ASN A 617 -11.79 -6.49 -25.67
CA ASN A 617 -11.87 -7.85 -25.13
C ASN A 617 -13.28 -8.18 -24.65
N GLN A 618 -13.97 -7.25 -23.98
CA GLN A 618 -15.37 -7.46 -23.58
C GLN A 618 -16.30 -7.68 -24.78
N ILE A 619 -16.11 -6.96 -25.90
CA ILE A 619 -16.86 -7.23 -27.14
C ILE A 619 -16.62 -8.66 -27.63
N ARG A 620 -15.37 -9.13 -27.59
CA ARG A 620 -15.02 -10.49 -28.06
C ARG A 620 -15.59 -11.59 -27.17
N GLU A 621 -15.69 -11.36 -25.88
CA GLU A 621 -16.38 -12.27 -24.96
C GLU A 621 -17.91 -12.22 -25.11
N GLY A 622 -18.45 -11.14 -25.68
CA GLY A 622 -19.89 -10.91 -25.83
C GLY A 622 -20.52 -10.22 -24.62
N MET A 623 -19.70 -9.63 -23.74
CA MET A 623 -20.13 -8.91 -22.53
C MET A 623 -20.60 -7.49 -22.83
N LEU A 624 -20.18 -6.92 -23.97
CA LEU A 624 -20.44 -5.53 -24.31
C LEU A 624 -20.70 -5.36 -25.81
N SER A 625 -21.70 -4.56 -26.16
CA SER A 625 -21.95 -4.21 -27.55
C SER A 625 -20.83 -3.29 -28.08
N ARG A 626 -20.59 -3.33 -29.39
CA ARG A 626 -19.58 -2.46 -30.01
C ARG A 626 -19.94 -0.98 -29.89
N SER A 627 -21.23 -0.62 -29.94
CA SER A 627 -21.68 0.76 -29.78
C SER A 627 -21.42 1.29 -28.38
N ASP A 628 -21.76 0.50 -27.35
CA ASP A 628 -21.59 0.91 -25.95
C ASP A 628 -20.11 1.00 -25.60
N ALA A 629 -19.33 0.00 -26.02
CA ALA A 629 -17.88 0.01 -25.87
C ALA A 629 -17.23 1.26 -26.48
N LYS A 630 -17.73 1.74 -27.64
CA LYS A 630 -17.22 2.96 -28.27
C LYS A 630 -17.51 4.19 -27.41
N LEU A 631 -18.72 4.31 -26.87
CA LEU A 631 -19.09 5.41 -25.98
C LEU A 631 -18.23 5.41 -24.71
N MET A 632 -18.01 4.23 -24.12
CA MET A 632 -17.15 4.08 -22.93
C MET A 632 -15.71 4.48 -23.23
N ILE A 633 -15.11 4.00 -24.33
CA ILE A 633 -13.75 4.39 -24.75
C ILE A 633 -13.64 5.92 -24.91
N GLU A 634 -14.63 6.58 -25.51
CA GLU A 634 -14.60 8.04 -25.68
C GLU A 634 -14.63 8.80 -24.35
N GLN A 635 -15.34 8.29 -23.35
CA GLN A 635 -15.40 8.85 -22.00
C GLN A 635 -14.14 8.54 -21.19
N GLU A 636 -13.69 7.29 -21.20
CA GLU A 636 -12.57 6.79 -20.39
C GLU A 636 -11.20 7.28 -20.88
N ASN A 637 -11.09 7.69 -22.14
CA ASN A 637 -9.89 8.30 -22.71
C ASN A 637 -9.85 9.83 -22.59
N GLN A 638 -10.81 10.45 -21.89
CA GLN A 638 -10.69 11.86 -21.56
C GLN A 638 -9.45 12.09 -20.68
N PRO A 639 -8.66 13.16 -20.90
CA PRO A 639 -7.45 13.40 -20.14
C PRO A 639 -7.78 13.68 -18.67
N ARG A 640 -7.26 12.84 -17.78
CA ARG A 640 -7.33 13.06 -16.33
C ARG A 640 -6.26 14.07 -15.91
N TRP A 641 -6.45 15.35 -16.25
CA TRP A 641 -5.45 16.42 -16.05
C TRP A 641 -4.91 16.50 -14.62
N ASN A 642 -5.78 16.31 -13.61
CA ASN A 642 -5.38 16.27 -12.20
C ASN A 642 -4.38 15.13 -11.91
N ALA A 643 -4.66 13.92 -12.38
CA ALA A 643 -3.77 12.79 -12.20
C ALA A 643 -2.46 12.95 -12.99
N ILE A 644 -2.51 13.52 -14.20
CA ILE A 644 -1.32 13.79 -15.03
C ILE A 644 -0.39 14.80 -14.36
N LYS A 645 -0.92 15.91 -13.84
CA LYS A 645 -0.11 16.90 -13.11
C LYS A 645 0.40 16.33 -11.80
N TRP A 646 -0.45 15.63 -11.04
CA TRP A 646 -0.03 14.95 -9.81
C TRP A 646 1.17 14.02 -10.07
N TYR A 647 1.14 13.25 -11.17
CA TYR A 647 2.27 12.42 -11.56
C TYR A 647 3.51 13.28 -11.81
N CYS A 648 3.41 14.33 -12.63
CA CYS A 648 4.52 15.24 -12.92
C CYS A 648 5.10 15.85 -11.64
N ASP A 649 4.27 16.37 -10.73
CA ASP A 649 4.71 16.97 -9.46
C ASP A 649 5.39 15.93 -8.57
N THR A 650 4.82 14.72 -8.50
CA THR A 650 5.32 13.60 -7.70
C THR A 650 6.74 13.18 -8.08
N ILE A 651 7.08 13.29 -9.36
CA ILE A 651 8.43 13.00 -9.88
C ILE A 651 9.21 14.28 -10.24
N ASN A 652 8.76 15.46 -9.79
CA ASN A 652 9.44 16.73 -9.98
C ASN A 652 9.72 17.10 -11.46
N LEU A 653 8.70 16.98 -12.31
CA LEU A 653 8.70 17.42 -13.70
C LEU A 653 7.83 18.66 -13.89
N ASN A 654 8.26 19.53 -14.82
CA ASN A 654 7.43 20.65 -15.25
C ASN A 654 6.27 20.12 -16.13
N PHE A 655 5.05 20.22 -15.62
CA PHE A 655 3.83 19.74 -16.28
C PHE A 655 3.68 20.31 -17.69
N GLU A 656 3.76 21.64 -17.87
CA GLU A 656 3.52 22.28 -19.17
C GLU A 656 4.54 21.88 -20.23
N ASN A 657 5.83 21.89 -19.90
CA ASN A 657 6.90 21.46 -20.80
C ASN A 657 6.72 20.00 -21.20
N THR A 658 6.36 19.14 -20.25
CA THR A 658 6.12 17.72 -20.48
C THR A 658 4.97 17.52 -21.47
N ILE A 659 3.83 18.20 -21.28
CA ILE A 659 2.69 18.12 -22.21
C ILE A 659 3.04 18.67 -23.59
N LYS A 660 3.79 19.78 -23.69
CA LYS A 660 4.25 20.33 -24.97
C LYS A 660 5.10 19.32 -25.74
N ILE A 661 6.01 18.62 -25.08
CA ILE A 661 6.84 17.57 -25.71
C ILE A 661 5.97 16.41 -26.21
N ILE A 662 5.06 15.90 -25.39
CA ILE A 662 4.12 14.84 -25.80
C ILE A 662 3.30 15.28 -27.02
N ASN A 663 2.85 16.53 -27.03
CA ASN A 663 2.10 17.08 -28.15
C ASN A 663 2.99 17.33 -29.39
N SER A 664 4.30 17.49 -29.25
CA SER A 664 5.18 17.59 -30.42
C SER A 664 5.51 16.25 -31.09
N MET A 665 5.20 15.12 -30.45
CA MET A 665 5.55 13.79 -30.97
C MET A 665 4.94 13.49 -32.34
N GLN A 666 5.71 12.78 -33.18
CA GLN A 666 5.21 12.24 -34.44
C GLN A 666 4.10 11.22 -34.17
N ARG A 667 2.98 11.39 -34.87
CA ARG A 667 1.77 10.56 -34.76
C ARG A 667 1.87 9.34 -35.68
N LEU A 668 1.13 8.29 -35.33
CA LEU A 668 0.99 7.09 -36.16
C LEU A 668 -0.21 7.14 -37.12
N TYR A 669 -1.03 8.18 -37.05
CA TYR A 669 -2.25 8.39 -37.82
C TYR A 669 -2.25 9.74 -38.56
#